data_AF-A0A7X9MVI2-F1
#
_entry.id   AF-A0A7X9MVI2-F1
#
_cell.length_a   1.000
_cell.length_b   1.000
_cell.length_c   1.000
_cell.angle_alpha   90.00
_cell.angle_beta   90.00
_cell.angle_gamma   90.00
#
_symmetry.space_group_name_H-M   'P 1'
#
loop_
_entity.id
_entity.type
_entity.pdbx_description
1 polymer ?
#
loop_
_entity_poly.entity_id
_entity_poly.type
_entity_poly.pdbx_seq_one_letter_code
_entity_poly.pdbx_strand_id
1 'polypeptide(L)'
;MRKSKTFKISIAASAIIAATPLTQADAATNVNQLVINAQNASTILKWAISVEGFADFKTKPYEEYNTAKKYIEAAEKAAASLSSSKRLSVQASLVDAKVQVKRAQAYIDAITSSEKIKVLTSNVQQAISSGNLDDIETAYHVASEEYRKQAKLLDRVYGQSTRDGIRNSVKPTFEHLIQSIRYDVTVHMHIKKAEQLLKENKYIEADLELMKAHQYLTDFENNHRFHSKLVNKYEAVEDAIPMLPLFATPEGQHTVTLKLSKAMDHNVNHLEPGQFIIPGEIIQQAKLSDDRKSIKLSTSELESATDYTLRWKGHSVQFTTPSVEDTSGISLTDLKDQYLETTDTSVYIAKFTNGDGSPYNGRVKINLAQPNGEATTAIITSFNGQVNTGSQEWSHYADQNGHVVFTVKASSGEATSVQPTIQKLDGNQTSKKAAITYFHQLQPNAGEYNLKLENAPIHKNSNFIVVNGIKYKWDMNDLFFIHGQIVSVDEFVAALTEGDMLTIGYNLHPKDISTWNIISDITRYAPVTIKNPVKSSVTFDGSYYEISGTAEPGNKVKVYRNGAYVGMITVDKEGNWTVGTVSLLQNIENTFVAYQYGPGQDGIDGTGSVDQANATIKEGAFASTSITYHDEGSKGISIMDTLDFQFINPSFNHTFKTKISGTITINDGFGRSVEVRVDYVDEDTLKIVDFVSRDDNFSFDASVFVITSTSGIVNQDQLEYSVKASKLDGTILRDSSK
;
A
#
# COMPACT_ATOMS: atom_id res chain seq x y z
N MET A 1 31.56 -55.45 2.32
CA MET A 1 32.24 -56.61 2.94
C MET A 1 33.56 -56.15 3.61
N ARG A 2 33.51 -55.88 4.92
CA ARG A 2 34.67 -55.97 5.83
C ARG A 2 34.06 -56.26 7.20
N LYS A 3 34.13 -57.53 7.60
CA LYS A 3 33.57 -58.05 8.85
C LYS A 3 34.35 -57.46 10.02
N SER A 4 33.79 -56.48 10.71
CA SER A 4 34.24 -56.07 12.04
C SER A 4 33.55 -56.97 13.06
N LYS A 5 34.35 -57.80 13.74
CA LYS A 5 33.89 -58.70 14.80
C LYS A 5 33.23 -57.88 15.91
N THR A 6 31.96 -58.13 16.14
CA THR A 6 31.19 -57.69 17.30
C THR A 6 31.80 -58.30 18.55
N PHE A 7 32.74 -57.60 19.18
CA PHE A 7 33.09 -57.86 20.57
C PHE A 7 31.92 -57.32 21.42
N LYS A 8 30.98 -58.21 21.75
CA LYS A 8 30.04 -57.97 22.86
C LYS A 8 30.87 -57.96 24.14
N ILE A 9 31.37 -56.80 24.52
CA ILE A 9 31.85 -56.55 25.87
C ILE A 9 30.61 -56.30 26.72
N SER A 10 29.98 -57.39 27.15
CA SER A 10 29.11 -57.39 28.32
C SER A 10 30.01 -57.26 29.55
N ILE A 11 30.34 -56.03 29.93
CA ILE A 11 30.92 -55.77 31.24
C ILE A 11 29.83 -55.10 32.07
N ALA A 12 29.44 -55.83 33.12
CA ALA A 12 28.65 -55.32 34.21
C ALA A 12 29.22 -53.96 34.68
N ALA A 13 28.37 -52.95 34.78
CA ALA A 13 28.66 -51.69 35.46
C ALA A 13 28.78 -51.85 36.99
N SER A 14 29.31 -52.98 37.45
CA SER A 14 29.50 -53.31 38.86
C SER A 14 30.77 -54.15 38.98
N ALA A 15 31.69 -53.69 39.83
CA ALA A 15 33.09 -54.11 39.96
C ALA A 15 34.00 -53.45 38.90
N ILE A 16 34.96 -52.58 39.24
CA ILE A 16 35.91 -52.65 40.35
C ILE A 16 36.17 -51.23 40.88
N ILE A 17 35.67 -50.92 42.08
CA ILE A 17 36.47 -50.18 43.05
C ILE A 17 36.63 -51.17 44.19
N ALA A 18 37.79 -51.82 44.26
CA ALA A 18 38.17 -52.55 45.45
C ALA A 18 38.06 -51.57 46.62
N ALA A 19 37.13 -51.81 47.54
CA ALA A 19 37.19 -51.22 48.87
C ALA A 19 38.46 -51.77 49.52
N THR A 20 39.58 -51.06 49.34
CA THR A 20 40.75 -51.28 50.18
C THR A 20 40.36 -50.90 51.61
N PRO A 21 40.67 -51.74 52.62
CA PRO A 21 40.41 -51.40 54.00
C PRO A 21 41.19 -50.12 54.33
N LEU A 22 40.50 -49.16 54.95
CA LEU A 22 41.06 -47.92 55.47
C LEU A 22 42.05 -48.26 56.59
N THR A 23 43.34 -48.41 56.25
CA THR A 23 44.40 -48.10 57.21
C THR A 23 44.59 -46.60 57.26
N GLN A 24 44.95 -46.08 58.44
CA GLN A 24 45.07 -44.66 58.76
C GLN A 24 46.17 -44.00 57.92
N ALA A 25 45.82 -43.64 56.68
CA ALA A 25 46.68 -42.93 55.75
C ALA A 25 46.57 -41.43 56.00
N ASP A 26 47.70 -40.73 55.81
CA ASP A 26 47.82 -39.28 55.89
C ASP A 26 46.70 -38.57 55.10
N ALA A 27 46.19 -37.44 55.61
CA ALA A 27 45.02 -36.76 55.03
C ALA A 27 45.25 -36.40 53.53
N ALA A 28 46.50 -36.18 53.13
CA ALA A 28 46.90 -35.95 51.74
C ALA A 28 46.71 -37.19 50.83
N THR A 29 46.94 -38.41 51.34
CA THR A 29 46.79 -39.66 50.59
C THR A 29 45.32 -39.96 50.29
N ASN A 30 44.41 -39.62 51.21
CA ASN A 30 42.96 -39.76 51.03
C ASN A 30 42.42 -38.79 49.96
N VAL A 31 42.89 -37.53 49.94
CA VAL A 31 42.50 -36.55 48.90
C VAL A 31 42.94 -36.98 47.50
N ASN A 32 44.16 -37.51 47.36
CA ASN A 32 44.66 -37.99 46.06
C ASN A 32 43.80 -39.14 45.51
N GLN A 33 43.36 -40.07 46.37
CA GLN A 33 42.47 -41.15 45.94
C GLN A 33 41.10 -40.64 45.48
N LEU A 34 40.54 -39.62 46.15
CA LEU A 34 39.29 -38.99 45.72
C LEU A 34 39.42 -38.28 44.36
N VAL A 35 40.56 -37.64 44.10
CA VAL A 35 40.86 -37.05 42.78
C VAL A 35 40.94 -38.13 41.70
N ILE A 36 41.62 -39.25 41.96
CA ILE A 36 41.66 -40.39 41.03
C ILE A 36 40.25 -40.94 40.77
N ASN A 37 39.44 -41.11 41.81
CA ASN A 37 38.06 -41.57 41.65
C ASN A 37 37.23 -40.59 40.80
N ALA A 38 37.39 -39.27 41.00
CA ALA A 38 36.73 -38.25 40.21
C ALA A 38 37.18 -38.29 38.73
N GLN A 39 38.47 -38.48 38.47
CA GLN A 39 39.03 -38.61 37.12
C GLN A 39 38.52 -39.88 36.41
N ASN A 40 38.48 -41.02 37.12
CA ASN A 40 37.97 -42.29 36.60
C ASN A 40 36.47 -42.18 36.28
N ALA A 41 35.66 -41.67 37.23
CA ALA A 41 34.23 -41.46 37.02
C ALA A 41 33.95 -40.49 35.86
N SER A 42 34.75 -39.42 35.73
CA SER A 42 34.61 -38.46 34.62
C SER A 42 35.05 -39.04 33.28
N THR A 43 35.99 -39.99 33.27
CA THR A 43 36.40 -40.73 32.07
C THR A 43 35.26 -41.64 31.62
N ILE A 44 34.61 -42.35 32.54
CA ILE A 44 33.40 -43.15 32.24
C ILE A 44 32.31 -42.24 31.66
N LEU A 45 32.05 -41.10 32.31
CA LEU A 45 31.07 -40.11 31.84
C LEU A 45 31.39 -39.59 30.42
N LYS A 46 32.66 -39.30 30.13
CA LYS A 46 33.12 -38.88 28.79
C LYS A 46 32.75 -39.92 27.73
N TRP A 47 32.97 -41.21 28.02
CA TRP A 47 32.63 -42.28 27.08
C TRP A 47 31.12 -42.47 26.95
N ALA A 48 30.36 -42.29 28.03
CA ALA A 48 28.89 -42.35 28.00
C ALA A 48 28.26 -41.27 27.11
N ILE A 49 28.90 -40.11 26.95
CA ILE A 49 28.42 -38.99 26.12
C ILE A 49 29.10 -38.88 24.75
N SER A 50 30.00 -39.81 24.40
CA SER A 50 30.73 -39.80 23.12
C SER A 50 30.36 -41.01 22.26
N VAL A 51 30.19 -40.78 20.95
CA VAL A 51 29.97 -41.86 19.96
C VAL A 51 31.17 -42.79 19.85
N GLU A 52 32.37 -42.28 20.14
CA GLU A 52 33.58 -43.12 20.21
C GLU A 52 33.55 -44.09 21.40
N GLY A 53 32.62 -43.89 22.34
CA GLY A 53 32.35 -44.77 23.48
C GLY A 53 31.00 -45.45 23.38
N PHE A 54 30.06 -45.03 24.23
CA PHE A 54 28.78 -45.71 24.47
C PHE A 54 27.55 -44.86 24.14
N ALA A 55 27.71 -43.63 23.65
CA ALA A 55 26.57 -42.78 23.35
C ALA A 55 25.71 -43.35 22.21
N ASP A 56 24.42 -43.56 22.48
CA ASP A 56 23.43 -44.11 21.54
C ASP A 56 22.42 -43.06 21.02
N PHE A 57 22.67 -41.78 21.37
CA PHE A 57 21.82 -40.62 21.06
C PHE A 57 20.43 -40.63 21.72
N LYS A 58 20.20 -41.50 22.71
CA LYS A 58 18.89 -41.68 23.35
C LYS A 58 18.98 -41.71 24.87
N THR A 59 20.02 -42.33 25.40
CA THR A 59 20.16 -42.61 26.82
C THR A 59 20.78 -41.43 27.55
N LYS A 60 20.15 -40.97 28.65
CA LYS A 60 20.70 -39.92 29.52
C LYS A 60 21.59 -40.58 30.59
N PRO A 61 22.90 -40.28 30.66
CA PRO A 61 23.82 -40.92 31.61
C PRO A 61 23.73 -40.28 33.00
N TYR A 62 22.56 -40.30 33.62
CA TYR A 62 22.33 -39.67 34.93
C TYR A 62 23.16 -40.32 36.04
N GLU A 63 23.35 -41.64 35.99
CA GLU A 63 24.12 -42.36 37.00
C GLU A 63 25.61 -41.96 36.94
N GLU A 64 26.20 -41.97 35.76
CA GLU A 64 27.58 -41.57 35.53
C GLU A 64 27.78 -40.08 35.83
N TYR A 65 26.82 -39.23 35.44
CA TYR A 65 26.84 -37.80 35.71
C TYR A 65 26.82 -37.48 37.21
N ASN A 66 25.90 -38.10 37.95
CA ASN A 66 25.77 -37.92 39.40
C ASN A 66 26.98 -38.50 40.14
N THR A 67 27.52 -39.63 39.67
CA THR A 67 28.72 -40.25 40.24
C THR A 67 29.95 -39.36 40.07
N ALA A 68 30.16 -38.81 38.87
CA ALA A 68 31.26 -37.88 38.62
C ALA A 68 31.15 -36.62 39.49
N LYS A 69 29.96 -36.01 39.57
CA LYS A 69 29.71 -34.85 40.45
C LYS A 69 30.00 -35.17 41.91
N LYS A 70 29.49 -36.30 42.42
CA LYS A 70 29.71 -36.73 43.80
C LYS A 70 31.19 -36.87 44.14
N TYR A 71 31.99 -37.48 43.27
CA TYR A 71 33.42 -37.63 43.50
C TYR A 71 34.19 -36.30 43.39
N ILE A 72 33.81 -35.42 42.46
CA ILE A 72 34.37 -34.06 42.37
C ILE A 72 34.09 -33.29 43.66
N GLU A 73 32.83 -33.25 44.11
CA GLU A 73 32.43 -32.56 45.35
C GLU A 73 33.14 -33.14 46.58
N ALA A 74 33.27 -34.47 46.65
CA ALA A 74 34.00 -35.14 47.73
C ALA A 74 35.49 -34.75 47.73
N ALA A 75 36.14 -34.74 46.56
CA ALA A 75 37.54 -34.34 46.42
C ALA A 75 37.75 -32.86 46.78
N GLU A 76 36.85 -31.96 46.37
CA GLU A 76 36.92 -30.54 46.69
C GLU A 76 36.70 -30.27 48.18
N LYS A 77 35.72 -30.95 48.78
CA LYS A 77 35.45 -30.86 50.22
C LYS A 77 36.65 -31.35 51.04
N ALA A 78 37.26 -32.46 50.64
CA ALA A 78 38.45 -32.98 51.30
C ALA A 78 39.69 -32.07 51.08
N ALA A 79 39.78 -31.38 49.95
CA ALA A 79 40.86 -30.43 49.67
C ALA A 79 40.72 -29.11 50.47
N ALA A 80 39.55 -28.80 51.02
CA ALA A 80 39.34 -27.57 51.79
C ALA A 80 40.26 -27.46 53.01
N SER A 81 40.56 -28.59 53.67
CA SER A 81 41.44 -28.67 54.84
C SER A 81 42.94 -28.68 54.51
N LEU A 82 43.32 -28.63 53.22
CA LEU A 82 44.73 -28.59 52.79
C LEU A 82 45.29 -27.15 52.73
N SER A 83 46.62 -27.03 52.64
CA SER A 83 47.29 -25.74 52.38
C SER A 83 46.92 -25.17 51.01
N SER A 84 47.02 -23.86 50.83
CA SER A 84 46.59 -23.15 49.61
C SER A 84 47.22 -23.72 48.34
N SER A 85 48.51 -24.05 48.36
CA SER A 85 49.22 -24.64 47.21
C SER A 85 48.71 -26.04 46.86
N LYS A 86 48.50 -26.91 47.86
CA LYS A 86 47.95 -28.26 47.65
C LYS A 86 46.50 -28.22 47.16
N ARG A 87 45.69 -27.30 47.70
CA ARG A 87 44.31 -27.08 47.25
C ARG A 87 44.24 -26.64 45.78
N LEU A 88 45.13 -25.74 45.36
CA LEU A 88 45.21 -25.29 43.96
C LEU A 88 45.60 -26.45 43.03
N SER A 89 46.53 -27.30 43.45
CA SER A 89 46.90 -28.51 42.69
C SER A 89 45.72 -29.46 42.51
N VAL A 90 44.91 -29.69 43.56
CA VAL A 90 43.70 -30.53 43.46
C VAL A 90 42.68 -29.90 42.51
N GLN A 91 42.43 -28.59 42.63
CA GLN A 91 41.52 -27.88 41.73
C GLN A 91 41.96 -27.98 40.26
N ALA A 92 43.26 -27.84 39.99
CA ALA A 92 43.84 -28.02 38.66
C ALA A 92 43.63 -29.45 38.12
N SER A 93 43.86 -30.48 38.94
CA SER A 93 43.66 -31.88 38.57
C SER A 93 42.20 -32.26 38.31
N LEU A 94 41.23 -31.47 38.82
CA LEU A 94 39.80 -31.66 38.62
C LEU A 94 39.22 -30.86 37.44
N VAL A 95 40.01 -30.02 36.76
CA VAL A 95 39.53 -29.19 35.64
C VAL A 95 38.89 -30.04 34.55
N ASP A 96 39.57 -31.09 34.09
CA ASP A 96 39.06 -31.97 33.03
C ASP A 96 37.79 -32.71 33.46
N ALA A 97 37.73 -33.16 34.72
CA ALA A 97 36.57 -33.81 35.31
C ALA A 97 35.34 -32.88 35.28
N LYS A 98 35.51 -31.62 35.72
CA LYS A 98 34.46 -30.59 35.65
C LYS A 98 34.05 -30.25 34.22
N VAL A 99 35.00 -30.24 33.28
CA VAL A 99 34.68 -30.05 31.86
C VAL A 99 33.81 -31.18 31.33
N GLN A 100 34.08 -32.44 31.70
CA GLN A 100 33.21 -33.56 31.29
C GLN A 100 31.80 -33.44 31.89
N VAL A 101 31.66 -33.00 33.15
CA VAL A 101 30.34 -32.73 33.74
C VAL A 101 29.58 -31.66 32.97
N LYS A 102 30.22 -30.54 32.58
CA LYS A 102 29.59 -29.50 31.76
C LYS A 102 29.15 -30.01 30.39
N ARG A 103 30.00 -30.82 29.73
CA ARG A 103 29.69 -31.44 28.44
C ARG A 103 28.53 -32.44 28.56
N ALA A 104 28.52 -33.23 29.62
CA ALA A 104 27.44 -34.17 29.91
C ALA A 104 26.12 -33.46 30.21
N GLN A 105 26.13 -32.30 30.88
CA GLN A 105 24.93 -31.48 31.03
C GLN A 105 24.37 -31.06 29.67
N ALA A 106 25.22 -30.53 28.78
CA ALA A 106 24.79 -30.16 27.43
C ALA A 106 24.25 -31.36 26.63
N TYR A 107 24.85 -32.55 26.81
CA TYR A 107 24.34 -33.79 26.23
C TYR A 107 22.96 -34.16 26.77
N ILE A 108 22.76 -34.16 28.10
CA ILE A 108 21.48 -34.46 28.75
C ILE A 108 20.39 -33.46 28.32
N ASP A 109 20.73 -32.17 28.25
CA ASP A 109 19.85 -31.10 27.75
C ASP A 109 19.44 -31.39 26.29
N ALA A 110 20.39 -31.81 25.44
CA ALA A 110 20.11 -32.13 24.04
C ALA A 110 19.24 -33.37 23.87
N ILE A 111 19.44 -34.44 24.65
CA ILE A 111 18.54 -35.61 24.62
C ILE A 111 17.13 -35.24 25.06
N THR A 112 17.01 -34.43 26.13
CA THR A 112 15.72 -33.92 26.59
C THR A 112 15.04 -33.03 25.54
N SER A 113 15.82 -32.21 24.85
CA SER A 113 15.34 -31.40 23.72
C SER A 113 14.88 -32.29 22.55
N SER A 114 15.62 -33.34 22.21
CA SER A 114 15.23 -34.31 21.19
C SER A 114 13.90 -35.02 21.51
N GLU A 115 13.67 -35.38 22.78
CA GLU A 115 12.37 -35.91 23.22
C GLU A 115 11.24 -34.91 22.99
N LYS A 116 11.45 -33.63 23.33
CA LYS A 116 10.47 -32.57 23.06
C LYS A 116 10.20 -32.41 21.57
N ILE A 117 11.24 -32.42 20.72
CA ILE A 117 11.06 -32.33 19.27
C ILE A 117 10.23 -33.52 18.76
N LYS A 118 10.43 -34.74 19.28
CA LYS A 118 9.59 -35.89 18.93
C LYS A 118 8.12 -35.69 19.30
N VAL A 119 7.84 -35.09 20.47
CA VAL A 119 6.48 -34.73 20.88
C VAL A 119 5.90 -33.69 19.93
N LEU A 120 6.64 -32.65 19.57
CA LEU A 120 6.21 -31.65 18.58
C LEU A 120 5.90 -32.31 17.23
N THR A 121 6.77 -33.19 16.74
CA THR A 121 6.54 -33.98 15.52
C THR A 121 5.25 -34.80 15.61
N SER A 122 5.02 -35.48 16.74
CA SER A 122 3.81 -36.28 16.97
C SER A 122 2.55 -35.42 16.99
N ASN A 123 2.60 -34.25 17.60
CA ASN A 123 1.46 -33.34 17.68
C ASN A 123 1.09 -32.79 16.30
N VAL A 124 2.08 -32.38 15.50
CA VAL A 124 1.85 -31.95 14.10
C VAL A 124 1.30 -33.12 13.27
N GLN A 125 1.83 -34.34 13.45
CA GLN A 125 1.33 -35.52 12.76
C GLN A 125 -0.12 -35.84 13.13
N GLN A 126 -0.50 -35.69 14.40
CA GLN A 126 -1.87 -35.87 14.88
C GLN A 126 -2.81 -34.81 14.30
N ALA A 127 -2.39 -33.54 14.26
CA ALA A 127 -3.16 -32.47 13.64
C ALA A 127 -3.39 -32.73 12.15
N ILE A 128 -2.35 -33.15 11.41
CA ILE A 128 -2.45 -33.56 10.00
C ILE A 128 -3.47 -34.71 9.85
N SER A 129 -3.42 -35.70 10.75
CA SER A 129 -4.36 -36.83 10.72
C SER A 129 -5.80 -36.44 11.04
N SER A 130 -6.04 -35.36 11.78
CA SER A 130 -7.40 -34.83 12.00
C SER A 130 -8.01 -34.24 10.72
N GLY A 131 -7.16 -33.74 9.81
CA GLY A 131 -7.57 -33.01 8.61
C GLY A 131 -8.27 -31.68 8.89
N ASN A 132 -8.28 -31.18 10.13
CA ASN A 132 -8.79 -29.85 10.47
C ASN A 132 -7.69 -28.79 10.24
N LEU A 133 -7.95 -27.85 9.34
CA LEU A 133 -6.97 -26.84 8.94
C LEU A 133 -6.59 -25.90 10.09
N ASP A 134 -7.52 -25.57 10.99
CA ASP A 134 -7.23 -24.69 12.15
C ASP A 134 -6.33 -25.39 13.19
N ASP A 135 -6.56 -26.68 13.43
CA ASP A 135 -5.72 -27.48 14.32
C ASP A 135 -4.32 -27.66 13.71
N ILE A 136 -4.24 -27.83 12.39
CA ILE A 136 -2.97 -27.93 11.64
C ILE A 136 -2.19 -26.62 11.72
N GLU A 137 -2.82 -25.48 11.44
CA GLU A 137 -2.22 -24.14 11.55
C GLU A 137 -1.68 -23.91 12.97
N THR A 138 -2.51 -24.18 13.99
CA THR A 138 -2.13 -24.01 15.39
C THR A 138 -0.93 -24.88 15.75
N ALA A 139 -0.97 -26.17 15.40
CA ALA A 139 0.12 -27.10 15.67
C ALA A 139 1.40 -26.70 14.92
N TYR A 140 1.29 -26.24 13.67
CA TYR A 140 2.41 -25.78 12.85
C TYR A 140 3.13 -24.59 13.51
N HIS A 141 2.39 -23.57 13.96
CA HIS A 141 2.99 -22.38 14.57
C HIS A 141 3.65 -22.70 15.91
N VAL A 142 2.95 -23.42 16.79
CA VAL A 142 3.50 -23.86 18.09
C VAL A 142 4.76 -24.70 17.89
N ALA A 143 4.71 -25.67 16.98
CA ALA A 143 5.85 -26.52 16.70
C ALA A 143 7.03 -25.76 16.10
N SER A 144 6.78 -24.86 15.14
CA SER A 144 7.83 -24.05 14.50
C SER A 144 8.52 -23.12 15.50
N GLU A 145 7.78 -22.51 16.41
CA GLU A 145 8.33 -21.63 17.45
C GLU A 145 9.16 -22.42 18.46
N GLU A 146 8.60 -23.50 19.02
CA GLU A 146 9.29 -24.30 20.03
C GLU A 146 10.50 -25.03 19.46
N TYR A 147 10.42 -25.52 18.21
CA TYR A 147 11.55 -26.15 17.54
C TYR A 147 12.78 -25.25 17.46
N ARG A 148 12.62 -23.94 17.17
CA ARG A 148 13.75 -23.00 17.15
C ARG A 148 14.46 -22.90 18.49
N LYS A 149 13.71 -22.98 19.60
CA LYS A 149 14.26 -22.98 20.97
C LYS A 149 14.98 -24.30 21.26
N GLN A 150 14.34 -25.43 20.92
CA GLN A 150 14.86 -26.77 21.18
C GLN A 150 16.09 -27.10 20.32
N ALA A 151 16.11 -26.72 19.03
CA ALA A 151 17.21 -26.99 18.11
C ALA A 151 18.54 -26.35 18.58
N LYS A 152 18.51 -25.17 19.19
CA LYS A 152 19.70 -24.51 19.77
C LYS A 152 20.38 -25.36 20.85
N LEU A 153 19.60 -26.15 21.61
CA LEU A 153 20.15 -27.02 22.65
C LEU A 153 20.91 -28.20 22.06
N LEU A 154 20.51 -28.69 20.88
CA LEU A 154 21.22 -29.76 20.18
C LEU A 154 22.64 -29.31 19.78
N ASP A 155 22.80 -28.03 19.48
CA ASP A 155 24.06 -27.45 18.99
C ASP A 155 25.12 -27.28 20.08
N ARG A 156 24.71 -27.31 21.35
CA ARG A 156 25.60 -27.20 22.52
C ARG A 156 26.42 -28.46 22.78
N VAL A 157 26.05 -29.59 22.18
CA VAL A 157 26.73 -30.88 22.40
C VAL A 157 28.16 -30.81 21.90
N TYR A 158 29.10 -31.24 22.74
CA TYR A 158 30.51 -31.32 22.38
C TYR A 158 30.80 -32.58 21.57
N GLY A 159 31.59 -32.46 20.50
CA GLY A 159 31.89 -33.53 19.56
C GLY A 159 30.93 -33.57 18.38
N GLN A 160 31.47 -33.40 17.16
CA GLN A 160 30.67 -33.28 15.94
C GLN A 160 29.84 -34.55 15.67
N SER A 161 30.46 -35.74 15.70
CA SER A 161 29.78 -37.01 15.46
C SER A 161 28.63 -37.26 16.45
N THR A 162 28.82 -36.91 17.73
CA THR A 162 27.77 -37.02 18.75
C THR A 162 26.61 -36.06 18.47
N ARG A 163 26.95 -34.80 18.20
CA ARG A 163 25.97 -33.75 17.87
C ARG A 163 25.15 -34.11 16.64
N ASP A 164 25.81 -34.56 15.57
CA ASP A 164 25.16 -34.89 14.31
C ASP A 164 24.27 -36.13 14.46
N GLY A 165 24.69 -37.14 15.23
CA GLY A 165 23.83 -38.29 15.53
C GLY A 165 22.55 -37.92 16.29
N ILE A 166 22.63 -37.02 17.28
CA ILE A 166 21.44 -36.52 17.99
C ILE A 166 20.56 -35.71 17.04
N ARG A 167 21.12 -34.76 16.28
CA ARG A 167 20.38 -33.93 15.31
C ARG A 167 19.67 -34.79 14.26
N ASN A 168 20.37 -35.74 13.66
CA ASN A 168 19.84 -36.61 12.61
C ASN A 168 18.72 -37.53 13.11
N SER A 169 18.62 -37.76 14.42
CA SER A 169 17.54 -38.57 15.01
C SER A 169 16.18 -37.85 15.06
N VAL A 170 16.14 -36.52 14.92
CA VAL A 170 14.90 -35.73 15.09
C VAL A 170 14.69 -34.64 14.04
N LYS A 171 15.74 -33.91 13.62
CA LYS A 171 15.62 -32.74 12.73
C LYS A 171 15.07 -33.11 11.35
N PRO A 172 15.59 -34.13 10.63
CA PRO A 172 15.12 -34.40 9.27
C PRO A 172 13.63 -34.74 9.21
N THR A 173 13.15 -35.56 10.14
CA THR A 173 11.73 -35.95 10.21
C THR A 173 10.84 -34.74 10.52
N PHE A 174 11.24 -33.90 11.47
CA PHE A 174 10.49 -32.69 11.83
C PHE A 174 10.47 -31.68 10.67
N GLU A 175 11.63 -31.36 10.11
CA GLU A 175 11.77 -30.36 9.03
C GLU A 175 11.01 -30.79 7.77
N HIS A 176 11.09 -32.08 7.40
CA HIS A 176 10.31 -32.63 6.29
C HIS A 176 8.80 -32.53 6.58
N LEU A 177 8.35 -32.81 7.81
CA LEU A 177 6.95 -32.73 8.17
C LEU A 177 6.41 -31.30 8.05
N ILE A 178 7.12 -30.32 8.63
CA ILE A 178 6.78 -28.89 8.54
C ILE A 178 6.80 -28.42 7.09
N GLN A 179 7.81 -28.80 6.31
CA GLN A 179 7.90 -28.45 4.90
C GLN A 179 6.73 -29.03 4.10
N SER A 180 6.24 -30.22 4.45
CA SER A 180 5.14 -30.89 3.75
C SER A 180 3.78 -30.21 3.91
N ILE A 181 3.61 -29.28 4.86
CA ILE A 181 2.35 -28.57 5.11
C ILE A 181 2.48 -27.05 5.07
N ARG A 182 3.68 -26.51 4.80
CA ARG A 182 3.93 -25.07 4.88
C ARG A 182 3.01 -24.27 3.95
N TYR A 183 2.76 -24.79 2.75
CA TYR A 183 1.95 -24.11 1.76
C TYR A 183 0.45 -24.24 2.08
N ASP A 184 0.03 -25.40 2.59
CA ASP A 184 -1.34 -25.57 3.10
C ASP A 184 -1.66 -24.55 4.20
N VAL A 185 -0.72 -24.36 5.14
CA VAL A 185 -0.85 -23.38 6.23
C VAL A 185 -0.87 -21.95 5.70
N THR A 186 0.04 -21.59 4.79
CA THR A 186 0.08 -20.25 4.18
C THR A 186 -1.24 -19.91 3.47
N VAL A 187 -1.77 -20.83 2.65
CA VAL A 187 -3.04 -20.63 1.96
C VAL A 187 -4.18 -20.45 2.97
N HIS A 188 -4.26 -21.32 3.99
CA HIS A 188 -5.30 -21.24 5.01
C HIS A 188 -5.25 -19.92 5.81
N MET A 189 -4.05 -19.42 6.13
CA MET A 189 -3.87 -18.12 6.79
C MET A 189 -4.42 -16.97 5.94
N HIS A 190 -4.11 -16.93 4.64
CA HIS A 190 -4.63 -15.89 3.74
C HIS A 190 -6.15 -15.97 3.59
N ILE A 191 -6.71 -17.18 3.46
CA ILE A 191 -8.17 -17.39 3.41
C ILE A 191 -8.82 -16.91 4.72
N LYS A 192 -8.28 -17.26 5.89
CA LYS A 192 -8.80 -16.77 7.19
C LYS A 192 -8.71 -15.26 7.32
N LYS A 193 -7.63 -14.66 6.80
CA LYS A 193 -7.51 -13.21 6.80
C LYS A 193 -8.56 -12.56 5.91
N ALA A 194 -8.83 -13.11 4.72
CA ALA A 194 -9.92 -12.68 3.86
C ALA A 194 -11.29 -12.83 4.55
N GLU A 195 -11.56 -13.96 5.22
CA GLU A 195 -12.78 -14.17 6.02
C GLU A 195 -12.97 -13.10 7.11
N GLN A 196 -11.89 -12.72 7.79
CA GLN A 196 -11.93 -11.66 8.79
C GLN A 196 -12.23 -10.30 8.15
N LEU A 197 -11.54 -9.96 7.06
CA LEU A 197 -11.70 -8.69 6.34
C LEU A 197 -13.13 -8.55 5.78
N LEU A 198 -13.74 -9.66 5.34
CA LEU A 198 -15.15 -9.67 4.93
C LEU A 198 -16.10 -9.30 6.08
N LYS A 199 -15.87 -9.82 7.30
CA LYS A 199 -16.65 -9.44 8.49
C LYS A 199 -16.49 -7.97 8.85
N GLU A 200 -15.35 -7.37 8.48
CA GLU A 200 -15.05 -5.95 8.67
C GLU A 200 -15.52 -5.06 7.49
N ASN A 201 -16.18 -5.63 6.47
CA ASN A 201 -16.58 -4.96 5.22
C ASN A 201 -15.40 -4.38 4.38
N LYS A 202 -14.19 -4.95 4.53
CA LYS A 202 -12.97 -4.57 3.80
C LYS A 202 -12.76 -5.46 2.57
N TYR A 203 -13.57 -5.23 1.55
CA TYR A 203 -13.68 -6.14 0.40
C TYR A 203 -12.44 -6.16 -0.52
N ILE A 204 -11.79 -5.01 -0.69
CA ILE A 204 -10.58 -4.90 -1.55
C ILE A 204 -9.43 -5.68 -0.91
N GLU A 205 -9.24 -5.48 0.39
CA GLU A 205 -8.21 -6.17 1.16
C GLU A 205 -8.49 -7.67 1.23
N ALA A 206 -9.77 -8.07 1.32
CA ALA A 206 -10.17 -9.47 1.28
C ALA A 206 -9.83 -10.13 -0.07
N ASP A 207 -10.15 -9.48 -1.20
CA ASP A 207 -9.81 -9.98 -2.55
C ASP A 207 -8.29 -10.04 -2.76
N LEU A 208 -7.53 -9.06 -2.24
CA LEU A 208 -6.06 -9.10 -2.29
C LEU A 208 -5.48 -10.28 -1.50
N GLU A 209 -6.03 -10.60 -0.33
CA GLU A 209 -5.64 -11.78 0.43
C GLU A 209 -6.04 -13.08 -0.27
N LEU A 210 -7.20 -13.12 -0.93
CA LEU A 210 -7.58 -14.26 -1.78
C LEU A 210 -6.65 -14.40 -3.00
N MET A 211 -6.22 -13.32 -3.65
CA MET A 211 -5.24 -13.38 -4.74
C MET A 211 -3.94 -14.02 -4.29
N LYS A 212 -3.45 -13.68 -3.09
CA LYS A 212 -2.27 -14.34 -2.49
C LYS A 212 -2.54 -15.83 -2.26
N ALA A 213 -3.70 -16.18 -1.68
CA ALA A 213 -4.09 -17.57 -1.47
C ALA A 213 -4.14 -18.37 -2.79
N HIS A 214 -4.76 -17.80 -3.82
CA HIS A 214 -4.85 -18.38 -5.17
C HIS A 214 -3.47 -18.58 -5.78
N GLN A 215 -2.59 -17.59 -5.69
CA GLN A 215 -1.22 -17.72 -6.18
C GLN A 215 -0.51 -18.93 -5.54
N TYR A 216 -0.58 -19.09 -4.21
CA TYR A 216 0.03 -20.25 -3.56
C TYR A 216 -0.67 -21.57 -3.90
N LEU A 217 -1.98 -21.56 -4.14
CA LEU A 217 -2.72 -22.74 -4.61
C LEU A 217 -2.23 -23.19 -6.00
N THR A 218 -1.97 -22.24 -6.90
CA THR A 218 -1.53 -22.51 -8.28
C THR A 218 -0.04 -22.80 -8.39
N ASP A 219 0.82 -21.93 -7.86
CA ASP A 219 2.29 -22.04 -8.00
C ASP A 219 2.84 -23.32 -7.35
N PHE A 220 2.11 -23.85 -6.36
CA PHE A 220 2.52 -25.02 -5.57
C PHE A 220 1.46 -26.13 -5.55
N GLU A 221 0.66 -26.26 -6.61
CA GLU A 221 -0.47 -27.20 -6.71
C GLU A 221 -0.12 -28.61 -6.21
N ASN A 222 1.03 -29.14 -6.62
CA ASN A 222 1.51 -30.47 -6.27
C ASN A 222 2.11 -30.61 -4.85
N ASN A 223 2.21 -29.52 -4.08
CA ASN A 223 2.83 -29.48 -2.77
C ASN A 223 1.82 -29.36 -1.61
N HIS A 224 0.52 -29.36 -1.91
CA HIS A 224 -0.55 -29.26 -0.91
C HIS A 224 -1.04 -30.65 -0.50
N ARG A 225 -1.13 -30.92 0.80
CA ARG A 225 -1.73 -32.17 1.33
C ARG A 225 -3.25 -32.09 1.41
N PHE A 226 -3.80 -30.88 1.48
CA PHE A 226 -5.22 -30.61 1.68
C PHE A 226 -5.80 -29.74 0.56
N HIS A 227 -5.25 -29.85 -0.66
CA HIS A 227 -5.60 -29.02 -1.82
C HIS A 227 -7.11 -28.83 -2.01
N SER A 228 -7.89 -29.92 -2.11
CA SER A 228 -9.35 -29.83 -2.32
C SER A 228 -10.08 -29.12 -1.17
N LYS A 229 -9.63 -29.26 0.08
CA LYS A 229 -10.24 -28.53 1.21
C LYS A 229 -9.93 -27.04 1.14
N LEU A 230 -8.71 -26.69 0.76
CA LEU A 230 -8.27 -25.30 0.61
C LEU A 230 -8.99 -24.63 -0.56
N VAL A 231 -9.12 -25.32 -1.70
CA VAL A 231 -9.90 -24.84 -2.86
C VAL A 231 -11.36 -24.61 -2.47
N ASN A 232 -12.01 -25.60 -1.85
CA ASN A 232 -13.42 -25.42 -1.42
C ASN A 232 -13.58 -24.25 -0.44
N LYS A 233 -12.62 -24.06 0.48
CA LYS A 233 -12.67 -22.94 1.43
C LYS A 233 -12.40 -21.61 0.73
N TYR A 234 -11.44 -21.57 -0.19
CA TYR A 234 -11.15 -20.41 -1.03
C TYR A 234 -12.38 -20.00 -1.84
N GLU A 235 -13.01 -20.94 -2.56
CA GLU A 235 -14.20 -20.72 -3.38
C GLU A 235 -15.37 -20.23 -2.53
N ALA A 236 -15.61 -20.85 -1.37
CA ALA A 236 -16.68 -20.40 -0.46
C ALA A 236 -16.48 -18.95 0.02
N VAL A 237 -15.24 -18.54 0.27
CA VAL A 237 -14.92 -17.16 0.69
C VAL A 237 -15.00 -16.19 -0.49
N GLU A 238 -14.53 -16.59 -1.68
CA GLU A 238 -14.67 -15.82 -2.92
C GLU A 238 -16.16 -15.61 -3.28
N ASP A 239 -16.99 -16.64 -3.12
CA ASP A 239 -18.43 -16.57 -3.35
C ASP A 239 -19.13 -15.63 -2.35
N ALA A 240 -18.66 -15.61 -1.10
CA ALA A 240 -19.17 -14.72 -0.06
C ALA A 240 -18.82 -13.24 -0.29
N ILE A 241 -17.82 -12.93 -1.14
CA ILE A 241 -17.54 -11.54 -1.52
C ILE A 241 -18.76 -11.00 -2.29
N PRO A 242 -19.40 -9.91 -1.82
CA PRO A 242 -20.50 -9.29 -2.56
C PRO A 242 -19.96 -8.73 -3.87
N MET A 243 -20.71 -8.84 -4.96
CA MET A 243 -20.34 -8.24 -6.24
C MET A 243 -20.52 -6.72 -6.18
N LEU A 244 -19.41 -6.00 -6.09
CA LEU A 244 -19.36 -4.55 -5.89
C LEU A 244 -18.40 -3.91 -6.91
N PRO A 245 -18.69 -2.67 -7.36
CA PRO A 245 -17.69 -1.86 -8.02
C PRO A 245 -16.65 -1.42 -6.98
N LEU A 246 -15.37 -1.76 -7.20
CA LEU A 246 -14.29 -1.40 -6.28
C LEU A 246 -13.75 0.00 -6.56
N PHE A 247 -13.32 0.21 -7.79
CA PHE A 247 -12.81 1.47 -8.27
C PHE A 247 -12.95 1.53 -9.80
N ALA A 248 -12.86 2.73 -10.34
CA ALA A 248 -12.85 2.97 -11.76
C ALA A 248 -11.52 3.62 -12.15
N THR A 249 -10.97 3.22 -13.29
CA THR A 249 -9.72 3.78 -13.80
C THR A 249 -9.96 4.27 -15.22
N PRO A 250 -9.71 5.56 -15.52
CA PRO A 250 -9.80 6.06 -16.88
C PRO A 250 -8.62 5.55 -17.72
N GLU A 251 -8.91 5.12 -18.95
CA GLU A 251 -7.94 4.72 -19.96
C GLU A 251 -8.04 5.70 -21.14
N GLY A 252 -7.49 6.90 -20.95
CA GLY A 252 -7.67 8.02 -21.89
C GLY A 252 -8.99 8.76 -21.69
N GLN A 253 -9.48 9.44 -22.74
CA GLN A 253 -10.68 10.30 -22.62
C GLN A 253 -11.98 9.57 -22.92
N HIS A 254 -11.96 8.37 -23.53
CA HIS A 254 -13.18 7.72 -24.03
C HIS A 254 -13.46 6.38 -23.37
N THR A 255 -12.71 6.06 -22.32
CA THR A 255 -12.74 4.72 -21.74
C THR A 255 -12.55 4.78 -20.25
N VAL A 256 -13.40 4.05 -19.53
CA VAL A 256 -13.29 3.82 -18.09
C VAL A 256 -13.36 2.33 -17.84
N THR A 257 -12.37 1.79 -17.14
CA THR A 257 -12.39 0.41 -16.69
C THR A 257 -12.90 0.35 -15.25
N LEU A 258 -14.08 -0.23 -15.05
CA LEU A 258 -14.63 -0.52 -13.74
C LEU A 258 -14.09 -1.85 -13.22
N LYS A 259 -13.44 -1.85 -12.06
CA LYS A 259 -12.97 -3.05 -11.37
C LYS A 259 -14.05 -3.60 -10.44
N LEU A 260 -14.18 -4.92 -10.42
CA LEU A 260 -15.16 -5.65 -9.64
C LEU A 260 -14.50 -6.39 -8.49
N SER A 261 -15.21 -6.52 -7.38
CA SER A 261 -14.75 -7.26 -6.19
C SER A 261 -14.60 -8.77 -6.40
N LYS A 262 -15.24 -9.32 -7.44
CA LYS A 262 -15.09 -10.71 -7.89
C LYS A 262 -15.45 -10.85 -9.35
N ALA A 263 -15.12 -12.00 -9.93
CA ALA A 263 -15.46 -12.31 -11.32
C ALA A 263 -17.00 -12.37 -11.50
N MET A 264 -17.49 -11.84 -12.62
CA MET A 264 -18.91 -11.92 -12.98
C MET A 264 -19.30 -13.35 -13.40
N ASP A 265 -20.56 -13.77 -13.18
CA ASP A 265 -21.05 -15.13 -13.51
C ASP A 265 -20.93 -15.45 -15.02
N HIS A 266 -20.46 -16.65 -15.37
CA HIS A 266 -20.25 -17.20 -16.74
C HIS A 266 -21.44 -17.06 -17.67
N ASN A 267 -22.64 -16.90 -17.15
CA ASN A 267 -23.85 -16.73 -17.95
C ASN A 267 -24.11 -15.29 -18.41
N VAL A 268 -23.34 -14.30 -17.94
CA VAL A 268 -23.44 -12.91 -18.40
C VAL A 268 -22.73 -12.75 -19.75
N ASN A 269 -23.51 -12.84 -20.83
CA ASN A 269 -23.02 -12.70 -22.20
C ASN A 269 -23.15 -11.26 -22.76
N HIS A 270 -23.95 -10.40 -22.10
CA HIS A 270 -24.17 -9.02 -22.51
C HIS A 270 -24.33 -8.11 -21.28
N LEU A 271 -23.68 -6.94 -21.33
CA LEU A 271 -23.81 -5.88 -20.35
C LEU A 271 -24.45 -4.67 -21.03
N GLU A 272 -25.62 -4.26 -20.55
CA GLU A 272 -26.33 -3.10 -21.10
C GLU A 272 -25.64 -1.80 -20.65
N PRO A 273 -25.22 -0.92 -21.58
CA PRO A 273 -24.54 0.34 -21.23
C PRO A 273 -25.33 1.20 -20.24
N GLY A 274 -26.66 1.23 -20.34
CA GLY A 274 -27.54 2.01 -19.48
C GLY A 274 -27.57 1.58 -18.00
N GLN A 275 -26.95 0.45 -17.64
CA GLN A 275 -26.78 0.03 -16.24
C GLN A 275 -25.65 0.79 -15.52
N PHE A 276 -24.80 1.47 -16.29
CA PHE A 276 -23.68 2.26 -15.80
C PHE A 276 -23.99 3.74 -16.00
N ILE A 277 -23.78 4.54 -14.95
CA ILE A 277 -24.11 5.96 -14.98
C ILE A 277 -22.89 6.75 -14.55
N ILE A 278 -22.36 7.58 -15.45
CA ILE A 278 -21.45 8.66 -15.10
C ILE A 278 -22.25 9.95 -15.33
N PRO A 279 -22.62 10.72 -14.29
CA PRO A 279 -23.43 11.93 -14.47
C PRO A 279 -22.76 12.90 -15.47
N GLY A 280 -23.52 13.32 -16.48
CA GLY A 280 -23.02 14.22 -17.54
C GLY A 280 -22.42 13.50 -18.75
N GLU A 281 -22.16 12.19 -18.66
CA GLU A 281 -21.50 11.42 -19.71
C GLU A 281 -22.38 10.28 -20.23
N ILE A 282 -22.17 9.88 -21.49
CA ILE A 282 -22.89 8.80 -22.16
C ILE A 282 -22.03 7.55 -22.17
N ILE A 283 -22.55 6.43 -21.64
CA ILE A 283 -21.93 5.11 -21.81
C ILE A 283 -22.42 4.50 -23.12
N GLN A 284 -21.51 4.35 -24.08
CA GLN A 284 -21.79 3.85 -25.42
C GLN A 284 -21.71 2.32 -25.48
N GLN A 285 -20.76 1.73 -24.75
CA GLN A 285 -20.54 0.29 -24.72
C GLN A 285 -20.05 -0.16 -23.35
N ALA A 286 -20.41 -1.38 -22.94
CA ALA A 286 -19.83 -2.06 -21.79
C ALA A 286 -19.32 -3.44 -22.24
N LYS A 287 -18.03 -3.71 -22.05
CA LYS A 287 -17.39 -4.97 -22.43
C LYS A 287 -16.73 -5.62 -21.22
N LEU A 288 -17.11 -6.84 -20.93
CA LEU A 288 -16.48 -7.64 -19.87
C LEU A 288 -15.05 -8.04 -20.30
N SER A 289 -14.09 -7.96 -19.39
CA SER A 289 -12.74 -8.47 -19.60
C SER A 289 -12.69 -10.01 -19.62
N ASP A 290 -11.63 -10.60 -20.17
CA ASP A 290 -11.45 -12.05 -20.23
C ASP A 290 -11.35 -12.72 -18.84
N ASP A 291 -10.78 -12.02 -17.86
CA ASP A 291 -10.75 -12.44 -16.45
C ASP A 291 -12.08 -12.21 -15.72
N ARG A 292 -13.00 -11.49 -16.36
CA ARG A 292 -14.37 -11.21 -15.91
C ARG A 292 -14.43 -10.47 -14.58
N LYS A 293 -13.30 -9.93 -14.12
CA LYS A 293 -13.14 -9.07 -12.93
C LYS A 293 -13.17 -7.57 -13.27
N SER A 294 -13.32 -7.22 -14.55
CA SER A 294 -13.35 -5.83 -15.01
C SER A 294 -14.38 -5.61 -16.10
N ILE A 295 -14.94 -4.40 -16.17
CA ILE A 295 -15.84 -3.97 -17.23
C ILE A 295 -15.24 -2.74 -17.88
N LYS A 296 -14.91 -2.85 -19.17
CA LYS A 296 -14.44 -1.74 -19.98
C LYS A 296 -15.66 -0.99 -20.52
N LEU A 297 -15.83 0.25 -20.08
CA LEU A 297 -16.90 1.16 -20.51
C LEU A 297 -16.33 2.11 -21.55
N SER A 298 -16.94 2.14 -22.74
CA SER A 298 -16.70 3.19 -23.72
C SER A 298 -17.64 4.35 -23.45
N THR A 299 -17.10 5.55 -23.27
CA THR A 299 -17.82 6.74 -22.84
C THR A 299 -17.79 7.82 -23.92
N SER A 300 -18.62 8.86 -23.79
CA SER A 300 -18.32 10.18 -24.36
C SER A 300 -16.97 10.70 -23.85
N GLU A 301 -16.44 11.72 -24.53
CA GLU A 301 -15.15 12.33 -24.20
C GLU A 301 -15.16 12.92 -22.78
N LEU A 302 -14.37 12.32 -21.90
CA LEU A 302 -14.15 12.76 -20.53
C LEU A 302 -13.13 13.89 -20.53
N GLU A 303 -13.51 15.02 -19.95
CA GLU A 303 -12.62 16.15 -19.67
C GLU A 303 -11.40 15.69 -18.85
N SER A 304 -10.21 16.23 -19.15
CA SER A 304 -8.98 15.89 -18.44
C SER A 304 -8.92 16.52 -17.04
N ALA A 305 -8.11 15.97 -16.14
CA ALA A 305 -7.94 16.45 -14.75
C ALA A 305 -9.27 16.63 -13.98
N THR A 306 -10.27 15.81 -14.27
CA THR A 306 -11.65 15.97 -13.78
C THR A 306 -12.07 14.75 -12.96
N ASP A 307 -12.69 15.01 -11.81
CA ASP A 307 -13.26 13.97 -10.95
C ASP A 307 -14.64 13.56 -11.45
N TYR A 308 -14.83 12.25 -11.63
CA TYR A 308 -16.08 11.64 -12.05
C TYR A 308 -16.55 10.61 -11.05
N THR A 309 -17.88 10.49 -10.91
CA THR A 309 -18.51 9.40 -10.18
C THR A 309 -19.12 8.40 -11.15
N LEU A 310 -18.65 7.16 -11.14
CA LEU A 310 -19.31 6.05 -11.82
C LEU A 310 -20.27 5.34 -10.85
N ARG A 311 -21.53 5.20 -11.24
CA ARG A 311 -22.56 4.47 -10.49
C ARG A 311 -22.92 3.17 -11.18
N TRP A 312 -23.02 2.09 -10.41
CA TRP A 312 -23.46 0.78 -10.87
C TRP A 312 -24.09 -0.01 -9.71
N LYS A 313 -25.27 -0.62 -9.96
CA LYS A 313 -26.03 -1.43 -8.98
C LYS A 313 -26.15 -0.76 -7.59
N GLY A 314 -26.48 0.53 -7.57
CA GLY A 314 -26.68 1.30 -6.33
C GLY A 314 -25.41 1.72 -5.59
N HIS A 315 -24.23 1.38 -6.12
CA HIS A 315 -22.93 1.78 -5.57
C HIS A 315 -22.27 2.84 -6.44
N SER A 316 -21.42 3.66 -5.84
CA SER A 316 -20.69 4.75 -6.51
C SER A 316 -19.19 4.58 -6.30
N VAL A 317 -18.40 4.73 -7.35
CA VAL A 317 -16.93 4.79 -7.29
C VAL A 317 -16.46 6.08 -7.94
N GLN A 318 -15.49 6.74 -7.32
CA GLN A 318 -14.89 7.97 -7.85
C GLN A 318 -13.66 7.63 -8.67
N PHE A 319 -13.39 8.41 -9.71
CA PHE A 319 -12.15 8.34 -10.48
C PHE A 319 -11.80 9.72 -11.05
N THR A 320 -10.52 9.98 -11.27
CA THR A 320 -10.04 11.25 -11.82
C THR A 320 -9.38 10.99 -13.16
N THR A 321 -9.81 11.70 -14.20
CA THR A 321 -9.11 11.66 -15.49
C THR A 321 -7.74 12.32 -15.39
N PRO A 322 -6.70 11.76 -16.01
CA PRO A 322 -5.38 12.37 -16.01
C PRO A 322 -5.41 13.71 -16.76
N SER A 323 -4.51 14.64 -16.40
CA SER A 323 -4.37 15.94 -17.07
C SER A 323 -3.93 15.86 -18.53
N VAL A 324 -3.39 14.71 -18.95
CA VAL A 324 -3.02 14.36 -20.33
C VAL A 324 -3.59 12.99 -20.64
N GLU A 325 -4.21 12.83 -21.82
CA GLU A 325 -4.81 11.56 -22.23
C GLU A 325 -3.76 10.42 -22.22
N ASP A 326 -4.03 9.36 -21.45
CA ASP A 326 -3.17 8.19 -21.40
C ASP A 326 -3.42 7.27 -22.61
N THR A 327 -2.72 7.55 -23.70
CA THR A 327 -2.72 6.74 -24.92
C THR A 327 -1.67 5.62 -24.90
N SER A 328 -1.05 5.37 -23.74
CA SER A 328 0.06 4.41 -23.67
C SER A 328 -0.37 2.98 -23.96
N GLY A 329 -1.64 2.64 -23.69
CA GLY A 329 -2.10 1.25 -23.65
C GLY A 329 -1.36 0.44 -22.59
N ILE A 330 -0.98 1.08 -21.48
CA ILE A 330 -0.32 0.47 -20.32
C ILE A 330 -1.20 0.79 -19.09
N SER A 331 -1.86 -0.23 -18.57
CA SER A 331 -2.57 -0.17 -17.29
C SER A 331 -1.67 -0.71 -16.19
N LEU A 332 -1.59 -0.01 -15.07
CA LEU A 332 -0.85 -0.46 -13.91
C LEU A 332 -1.86 -0.85 -12.84
N THR A 333 -1.54 -1.87 -12.06
CA THR A 333 -2.38 -2.23 -10.91
C THR A 333 -2.15 -1.15 -9.85
N ASP A 334 -3.22 -0.50 -9.42
CA ASP A 334 -3.20 0.73 -8.62
C ASP A 334 -2.55 0.49 -7.25
N LEU A 335 -1.23 0.65 -7.21
CA LEU A 335 -0.49 0.82 -5.98
C LEU A 335 -0.49 2.31 -5.66
N LYS A 336 -0.91 2.69 -4.44
CA LYS A 336 -0.48 3.96 -3.85
C LYS A 336 1.03 3.89 -3.60
N ASP A 337 1.67 5.04 -3.39
CA ASP A 337 3.06 5.07 -2.97
C ASP A 337 3.29 4.17 -1.76
N GLN A 338 4.34 3.35 -1.82
CA GLN A 338 4.66 2.36 -0.80
C GLN A 338 5.87 2.76 0.02
N TYR A 339 5.88 2.39 1.29
CA TYR A 339 6.92 2.73 2.26
C TYR A 339 7.40 1.45 2.93
N LEU A 340 8.41 0.83 2.31
CA LEU A 340 8.88 -0.52 2.63
C LEU A 340 10.20 -0.47 3.40
N GLU A 341 10.51 -1.53 4.15
CA GLU A 341 11.84 -1.69 4.73
C GLU A 341 12.80 -2.16 3.63
N THR A 342 14.10 -1.86 3.74
CA THR A 342 15.09 -2.24 2.71
C THR A 342 15.26 -3.75 2.54
N THR A 343 14.72 -4.54 3.48
CA THR A 343 14.64 -6.00 3.42
C THR A 343 13.43 -6.52 2.64
N ASP A 344 12.43 -5.67 2.44
CA ASP A 344 11.18 -6.03 1.77
C ASP A 344 11.31 -5.89 0.25
N THR A 345 10.28 -6.35 -0.44
CA THR A 345 10.18 -6.30 -1.90
C THR A 345 8.86 -5.67 -2.31
N SER A 346 8.88 -4.86 -3.36
CA SER A 346 7.69 -4.33 -4.02
C SER A 346 7.40 -5.13 -5.29
N VAL A 347 6.13 -5.48 -5.52
CA VAL A 347 5.69 -6.19 -6.72
C VAL A 347 4.81 -5.26 -7.54
N TYR A 348 5.19 -5.04 -8.79
CA TYR A 348 4.44 -4.24 -9.74
C TYR A 348 3.82 -5.13 -10.80
N ILE A 349 2.58 -4.81 -11.17
CA ILE A 349 1.81 -5.55 -12.16
C ILE A 349 1.30 -4.56 -13.20
N ALA A 350 1.63 -4.81 -14.46
CA ALA A 350 1.24 -4.00 -15.61
C ALA A 350 0.51 -4.87 -16.64
N LYS A 351 -0.50 -4.29 -17.29
CA LYS A 351 -1.20 -4.87 -18.44
C LYS A 351 -1.00 -3.97 -19.66
N PHE A 352 -0.62 -4.56 -20.77
CA PHE A 352 -0.33 -3.88 -22.02
C PHE A 352 -1.35 -4.28 -23.09
N THR A 353 -1.85 -3.29 -23.81
CA THR A 353 -2.77 -3.47 -24.93
C THR A 353 -2.26 -2.77 -26.18
N ASN A 354 -2.55 -3.34 -27.35
CA ASN A 354 -2.39 -2.66 -28.63
C ASN A 354 -3.42 -1.53 -28.78
N GLY A 355 -3.28 -0.72 -29.84
CA GLY A 355 -4.21 0.38 -30.14
C GLY A 355 -5.65 -0.07 -30.41
N ASP A 356 -5.85 -1.34 -30.80
CA ASP A 356 -7.16 -1.98 -30.97
C ASP A 356 -7.71 -2.62 -29.67
N GLY A 357 -6.98 -2.48 -28.56
CA GLY A 357 -7.33 -3.06 -27.26
C GLY A 357 -6.98 -4.54 -27.09
N SER A 358 -6.39 -5.21 -28.09
CA SER A 358 -5.92 -6.59 -27.96
C SER A 358 -4.69 -6.70 -27.05
N PRO A 359 -4.41 -7.86 -26.41
CA PRO A 359 -3.20 -8.07 -25.63
C PRO A 359 -1.91 -7.76 -26.41
N TYR A 360 -1.02 -6.99 -25.81
CA TYR A 360 0.32 -6.74 -26.36
C TYR A 360 1.29 -7.81 -25.88
N ASN A 361 1.82 -8.62 -26.79
CA ASN A 361 2.78 -9.70 -26.52
C ASN A 361 4.23 -9.35 -26.95
N GLY A 362 4.49 -8.06 -27.21
CA GLY A 362 5.81 -7.58 -27.62
C GLY A 362 6.79 -7.42 -26.46
N ARG A 363 7.98 -6.91 -26.77
CA ARG A 363 9.02 -6.64 -25.78
C ARG A 363 8.68 -5.40 -24.96
N VAL A 364 8.90 -5.51 -23.67
CA VAL A 364 8.72 -4.46 -22.67
C VAL A 364 10.06 -4.22 -22.00
N LYS A 365 10.33 -2.96 -21.66
CA LYS A 365 11.46 -2.53 -20.84
C LYS A 365 10.96 -1.91 -19.55
N ILE A 366 11.58 -2.32 -18.45
CA ILE A 366 11.45 -1.69 -17.14
C ILE A 366 12.75 -0.97 -16.85
N ASN A 367 12.68 0.31 -16.50
CA ASN A 367 13.81 1.11 -16.07
C ASN A 367 13.51 1.71 -14.69
N LEU A 368 14.43 1.54 -13.75
CA LEU A 368 14.30 2.04 -12.40
C LEU A 368 15.09 3.35 -12.24
N ALA A 369 14.41 4.40 -11.78
CA ALA A 369 15.02 5.68 -11.41
C ALA A 369 14.33 6.23 -10.16
N GLN A 370 14.91 7.24 -9.52
CA GLN A 370 14.22 8.01 -8.49
C GLN A 370 13.15 8.93 -9.11
N PRO A 371 12.15 9.42 -8.33
CA PRO A 371 11.08 10.27 -8.86
C PRO A 371 11.58 11.56 -9.52
N ASN A 372 12.69 12.11 -9.02
CA ASN A 372 13.38 13.28 -9.57
C ASN A 372 14.19 12.97 -10.85
N GLY A 373 14.24 11.71 -11.30
CA GLY A 373 15.00 11.25 -12.46
C GLY A 373 16.45 10.83 -12.17
N GLU A 374 16.91 10.90 -10.92
CA GLU A 374 18.26 10.46 -10.55
C GLU A 374 18.37 8.93 -10.48
N ALA A 375 19.61 8.42 -10.46
CA ALA A 375 19.87 6.99 -10.31
C ALA A 375 19.35 6.48 -8.94
N THR A 376 18.63 5.35 -8.95
CA THR A 376 18.22 4.64 -7.73
C THR A 376 19.16 3.49 -7.44
N THR A 377 19.32 3.05 -6.19
CA THR A 377 20.03 1.80 -5.88
C THR A 377 19.11 0.57 -5.94
N ALA A 378 17.82 0.74 -6.21
CA ALA A 378 16.89 -0.39 -6.31
C ALA A 378 17.18 -1.28 -7.54
N ILE A 379 16.88 -2.57 -7.42
CA ILE A 379 17.10 -3.58 -8.46
C ILE A 379 15.85 -4.42 -8.72
N ILE A 380 15.65 -4.78 -9.98
CA ILE A 380 14.67 -5.76 -10.43
C ILE A 380 15.22 -7.15 -10.14
N THR A 381 14.47 -7.94 -9.38
CA THR A 381 14.88 -9.30 -8.95
C THR A 381 14.14 -10.40 -9.69
N SER A 382 12.93 -10.11 -10.14
CA SER A 382 12.18 -11.00 -11.01
C SER A 382 11.40 -10.23 -12.06
N PHE A 383 11.20 -10.86 -13.22
CA PHE A 383 10.33 -10.41 -14.29
C PHE A 383 9.60 -11.63 -14.85
N ASN A 384 8.26 -11.64 -14.82
CA ASN A 384 7.40 -12.75 -15.26
C ASN A 384 7.87 -14.13 -14.76
N GLY A 385 8.23 -14.20 -13.47
CA GLY A 385 8.72 -15.43 -12.83
C GLY A 385 10.18 -15.79 -13.12
N GLN A 386 10.86 -15.10 -14.06
CA GLN A 386 12.30 -15.27 -14.25
C GLN A 386 13.07 -14.48 -13.19
N VAL A 387 14.06 -15.11 -12.57
CA VAL A 387 14.91 -14.52 -11.53
C VAL A 387 16.29 -14.19 -12.11
N ASN A 388 16.86 -13.05 -11.74
CA ASN A 388 18.21 -12.63 -12.15
C ASN A 388 18.99 -12.06 -10.95
N THR A 389 20.29 -11.84 -11.12
CA THR A 389 21.22 -11.32 -10.09
C THR A 389 21.03 -9.83 -9.75
N GLY A 390 19.94 -9.19 -10.21
CA GLY A 390 19.62 -7.79 -9.95
C GLY A 390 20.10 -6.85 -11.05
N SER A 391 19.18 -6.08 -11.64
CA SER A 391 19.49 -5.00 -12.59
C SER A 391 18.54 -3.82 -12.41
N GLN A 392 18.98 -2.60 -12.72
CA GLN A 392 18.11 -1.40 -12.74
C GLN A 392 17.28 -1.30 -14.03
N GLU A 393 17.67 -2.08 -15.03
CA GLU A 393 16.97 -2.19 -16.30
C GLU A 393 16.79 -3.65 -16.68
N TRP A 394 15.59 -4.00 -17.15
CA TRP A 394 15.32 -5.34 -17.66
C TRP A 394 14.32 -5.25 -18.82
N SER A 395 14.70 -5.81 -19.97
CA SER A 395 13.79 -6.01 -21.09
C SER A 395 13.38 -7.48 -21.24
N HIS A 396 12.08 -7.74 -21.38
CA HIS A 396 11.53 -9.07 -21.62
C HIS A 396 10.18 -8.99 -22.34
N TYR A 397 9.63 -10.14 -22.77
CA TYR A 397 8.31 -10.20 -23.39
C TYR A 397 7.20 -10.12 -22.35
N ALA A 398 6.14 -9.37 -22.68
CA ALA A 398 4.86 -9.51 -21.99
C ALA A 398 4.29 -10.91 -22.24
N ASP A 399 3.46 -11.42 -21.32
CA ASP A 399 2.84 -12.73 -21.51
C ASP A 399 1.80 -12.72 -22.65
N GLN A 400 1.22 -13.88 -22.94
CA GLN A 400 0.20 -14.04 -23.99
C GLN A 400 -1.06 -13.17 -23.79
N ASN A 401 -1.30 -12.69 -22.56
CA ASN A 401 -2.42 -11.84 -22.17
C ASN A 401 -1.98 -10.37 -21.98
N GLY A 402 -0.74 -10.05 -22.33
CA GLY A 402 -0.16 -8.72 -22.22
C GLY A 402 0.20 -8.32 -20.79
N HIS A 403 0.36 -9.26 -19.87
CA HIS A 403 0.78 -8.96 -18.50
C HIS A 403 2.29 -8.95 -18.33
N VAL A 404 2.72 -8.08 -17.44
CA VAL A 404 4.08 -8.01 -16.92
C VAL A 404 4.01 -7.89 -15.40
N VAL A 405 4.67 -8.81 -14.70
CA VAL A 405 4.84 -8.80 -13.25
C VAL A 405 6.33 -8.70 -12.97
N PHE A 406 6.74 -7.71 -12.19
CA PHE A 406 8.14 -7.57 -11.80
C PHE A 406 8.29 -7.20 -10.33
N THR A 407 9.35 -7.73 -9.72
CA THR A 407 9.65 -7.52 -8.30
C THR A 407 10.88 -6.63 -8.15
N VAL A 408 10.75 -5.56 -7.39
CA VAL A 408 11.81 -4.58 -7.09
C VAL A 408 12.19 -4.67 -5.62
N LYS A 409 13.47 -4.53 -5.31
CA LYS A 409 13.98 -4.39 -3.94
C LYS A 409 15.10 -3.37 -3.87
N ALA A 410 15.41 -2.88 -2.68
CA ALA A 410 16.65 -2.12 -2.45
C ALA A 410 17.89 -3.00 -2.68
N SER A 411 18.92 -2.49 -3.36
CA SER A 411 20.23 -3.15 -3.40
C SER A 411 20.92 -3.00 -2.04
N SER A 412 21.54 -4.08 -1.57
CA SER A 412 22.41 -4.10 -0.38
C SER A 412 21.84 -3.51 0.92
N GLY A 413 20.52 -3.35 1.02
CA GLY A 413 19.87 -2.83 2.23
C GLY A 413 19.93 -1.30 2.38
N GLU A 414 20.36 -0.56 1.35
CA GLU A 414 20.45 0.90 1.37
C GLU A 414 19.10 1.57 1.17
N ALA A 415 18.83 2.64 1.92
CA ALA A 415 17.63 3.44 1.73
C ALA A 415 17.66 4.10 0.34
N THR A 416 16.54 4.02 -0.38
CA THR A 416 16.41 4.58 -1.73
C THR A 416 14.94 4.78 -2.07
N SER A 417 14.67 5.61 -3.06
CA SER A 417 13.35 5.68 -3.69
C SER A 417 13.40 5.10 -5.09
N VAL A 418 12.28 4.58 -5.58
CA VAL A 418 12.18 4.08 -6.95
C VAL A 418 10.82 4.38 -7.53
N GLN A 419 10.83 4.94 -8.73
CA GLN A 419 9.68 5.12 -9.60
C GLN A 419 9.95 4.37 -10.91
N PRO A 420 9.45 3.13 -11.06
CA PRO A 420 9.65 2.38 -12.29
C PRO A 420 9.03 3.10 -13.49
N THR A 421 9.77 3.15 -14.59
CA THR A 421 9.24 3.49 -15.92
C THR A 421 9.06 2.20 -16.72
N ILE A 422 7.85 1.99 -17.20
CA ILE A 422 7.43 0.81 -17.93
C ILE A 422 7.17 1.20 -19.37
N GLN A 423 7.87 0.58 -20.32
CA GLN A 423 7.90 0.99 -21.72
C GLN A 423 7.68 -0.18 -22.68
N LYS A 424 6.87 0.02 -23.72
CA LYS A 424 6.83 -0.86 -24.90
C LYS A 424 8.08 -0.62 -25.75
N LEU A 425 8.74 -1.68 -26.20
CA LEU A 425 9.89 -1.55 -27.11
C LEU A 425 9.51 -1.77 -28.57
N ASP A 426 8.44 -2.52 -28.83
CA ASP A 426 7.93 -2.77 -30.17
C ASP A 426 6.64 -1.99 -30.41
N GLY A 427 6.42 -1.50 -31.64
CA GLY A 427 5.23 -0.72 -32.00
C GLY A 427 5.34 0.77 -31.66
N ASN A 428 4.31 1.32 -30.99
CA ASN A 428 4.20 2.75 -30.67
C ASN A 428 5.19 3.25 -29.60
N GLN A 429 5.93 2.34 -28.96
CA GLN A 429 6.98 2.62 -27.98
C GLN A 429 6.60 3.52 -26.80
N THR A 430 5.31 3.51 -26.44
CA THR A 430 4.78 4.31 -25.33
C THR A 430 5.32 3.84 -23.98
N SER A 431 5.30 4.74 -22.99
CA SER A 431 5.76 4.45 -21.64
C SER A 431 4.86 5.06 -20.58
N LYS A 432 4.91 4.50 -19.37
CA LYS A 432 4.16 4.96 -18.20
C LYS A 432 4.99 4.79 -16.93
N LYS A 433 4.90 5.77 -16.03
CA LYS A 433 5.53 5.70 -14.70
C LYS A 433 4.58 5.02 -13.71
N ALA A 434 5.11 4.14 -12.87
CA ALA A 434 4.37 3.55 -11.76
C ALA A 434 4.41 4.43 -10.50
N ALA A 435 3.66 4.02 -9.48
CA ALA A 435 3.73 4.59 -8.14
C ALA A 435 5.11 4.41 -7.52
N ILE A 436 5.44 5.30 -6.60
CA ILE A 436 6.76 5.38 -5.99
C ILE A 436 6.85 4.35 -4.86
N THR A 437 7.92 3.58 -4.82
CA THR A 437 8.28 2.81 -3.62
C THR A 437 9.47 3.48 -2.95
N TYR A 438 9.30 3.84 -1.69
CA TYR A 438 10.35 4.30 -0.81
C TYR A 438 10.84 3.13 0.05
N PHE A 439 12.11 2.75 -0.11
CA PHE A 439 12.78 1.79 0.75
C PHE A 439 13.53 2.54 1.83
N HIS A 440 13.19 2.25 3.08
CA HIS A 440 13.81 2.88 4.25
C HIS A 440 14.54 1.85 5.09
N GLN A 441 15.72 2.23 5.58
CA GLN A 441 16.43 1.39 6.52
C GLN A 441 15.69 1.44 7.86
N LEU A 442 15.25 0.30 8.37
CA LEU A 442 14.78 0.21 9.75
C LEU A 442 15.93 0.58 10.68
N GLN A 443 15.69 1.46 11.66
CA GLN A 443 16.70 1.92 12.62
C GLN A 443 17.48 0.72 13.18
N PRO A 444 18.79 0.57 12.84
CA PRO A 444 19.54 -0.65 13.17
C PRO A 444 20.06 -0.68 14.61
N ASN A 445 20.06 0.45 15.32
CA ASN A 445 20.63 0.55 16.66
C ASN A 445 19.58 0.99 17.70
N ALA A 446 19.67 0.44 18.91
CA ALA A 446 18.98 1.00 20.07
C ALA A 446 19.75 2.22 20.59
N GLY A 447 19.04 3.22 21.12
CA GLY A 447 19.67 4.43 21.64
C GLY A 447 18.73 5.63 21.74
N GLU A 448 19.28 6.77 22.15
CA GLU A 448 18.56 8.04 22.21
C GLU A 448 18.76 8.85 20.93
N TYR A 449 17.67 9.38 20.39
CA TYR A 449 17.64 10.13 19.14
C TYR A 449 16.88 11.43 19.33
N ASN A 450 17.46 12.54 18.86
CA ASN A 450 16.77 13.81 18.72
C ASN A 450 16.44 14.04 17.26
N LEU A 451 15.15 14.04 16.93
CA LEU A 451 14.66 14.13 15.56
C LEU A 451 13.89 15.43 15.36
N LYS A 452 14.01 16.01 14.18
CA LYS A 452 13.16 17.08 13.68
C LYS A 452 12.38 16.54 12.49
N LEU A 453 11.05 16.60 12.53
CA LEU A 453 10.17 16.07 11.49
C LEU A 453 10.04 17.03 10.31
N GLU A 454 11.15 17.37 9.66
CA GLU A 454 11.16 18.29 8.51
C GLU A 454 11.08 17.51 7.20
N ASN A 455 10.00 17.70 6.41
CA ASN A 455 9.68 16.90 5.23
C ASN A 455 9.67 15.37 5.52
N ALA A 456 9.25 15.00 6.73
CA ALA A 456 9.27 13.63 7.21
C ALA A 456 7.91 12.93 6.93
N PRO A 457 7.90 11.79 6.22
CA PRO A 457 6.69 10.96 6.12
C PRO A 457 6.27 10.45 7.50
N ILE A 458 5.06 10.81 7.94
CA ILE A 458 4.44 10.36 9.19
C ILE A 458 3.35 9.36 8.85
N HIS A 459 3.56 8.09 9.21
CA HIS A 459 2.63 7.00 8.92
C HIS A 459 1.88 6.56 10.17
N LYS A 460 0.96 7.41 10.60
CA LYS A 460 0.14 7.24 11.81
C LYS A 460 -0.54 5.86 11.88
N ASN A 461 -1.17 5.43 10.77
CA ASN A 461 -1.91 4.15 10.69
C ASN A 461 -1.01 2.91 10.63
N SER A 462 0.28 3.08 10.36
CA SER A 462 1.25 1.98 10.25
C SER A 462 2.30 2.01 11.35
N ASN A 463 2.12 2.90 12.34
CA ASN A 463 2.94 3.07 13.51
C ASN A 463 4.43 3.34 13.24
N PHE A 464 4.73 4.21 12.26
CA PHE A 464 6.14 4.61 12.03
C PHE A 464 6.30 6.04 11.51
N ILE A 465 7.48 6.59 11.74
CA ILE A 465 7.98 7.81 11.09
C ILE A 465 9.23 7.50 10.28
N VAL A 466 9.49 8.33 9.27
CA VAL A 466 10.76 8.29 8.53
C VAL A 466 11.44 9.64 8.63
N VAL A 467 12.67 9.65 9.14
CA VAL A 467 13.48 10.86 9.27
C VAL A 467 14.85 10.56 8.68
N ASN A 468 15.31 11.39 7.75
CA ASN A 468 16.60 11.24 7.06
C ASN A 468 16.81 9.84 6.43
N GLY A 469 15.75 9.25 5.87
CA GLY A 469 15.80 7.92 5.25
C GLY A 469 15.79 6.73 6.22
N ILE A 470 15.76 6.99 7.54
CA ILE A 470 15.69 5.97 8.58
C ILE A 470 14.25 5.86 9.10
N LYS A 471 13.75 4.63 9.13
CA LYS A 471 12.42 4.29 9.64
C LYS A 471 12.49 3.96 11.13
N TYR A 472 11.67 4.63 11.93
CA TYR A 472 11.48 4.36 13.36
C TYR A 472 10.05 3.89 13.58
N LYS A 473 9.87 2.70 14.17
CA LYS A 473 8.56 2.09 14.42
C LYS A 473 8.23 2.19 15.90
N TRP A 474 6.99 2.48 16.23
CA TRP A 474 6.48 2.32 17.59
C TRP A 474 5.52 1.14 17.66
N ASP A 475 5.34 0.61 18.86
CA ASP A 475 4.34 -0.42 19.14
C ASP A 475 3.46 -0.05 20.34
N MET A 476 2.51 -0.92 20.67
CA MET A 476 1.53 -0.66 21.73
C MET A 476 2.12 -0.72 23.14
N ASN A 477 3.36 -1.19 23.29
CA ASN A 477 4.04 -1.39 24.56
C ASN A 477 4.93 -0.18 24.91
N ASP A 478 5.16 0.70 23.94
CA ASP A 478 5.95 1.91 24.07
C ASP A 478 5.27 2.96 24.96
N LEU A 479 6.08 3.88 25.48
CA LEU A 479 5.61 5.01 26.28
C LEU A 479 5.67 6.30 25.48
N PHE A 480 4.56 7.01 25.44
CA PHE A 480 4.41 8.25 24.67
C PHE A 480 4.27 9.45 25.59
N PHE A 481 4.92 10.54 25.21
CA PHE A 481 4.96 11.78 25.98
C PHE A 481 4.76 12.99 25.07
N ILE A 482 4.09 14.02 25.61
CA ILE A 482 4.03 15.35 25.02
C ILE A 482 4.56 16.32 26.07
N HIS A 483 5.63 17.04 25.76
CA HIS A 483 6.32 17.94 26.68
C HIS A 483 6.67 17.27 28.03
N GLY A 484 7.05 15.99 27.99
CA GLY A 484 7.40 15.18 29.16
C GLY A 484 6.22 14.66 29.99
N GLN A 485 4.97 14.94 29.60
CA GLN A 485 3.76 14.38 30.20
C GLN A 485 3.39 13.08 29.50
N ILE A 486 3.12 12.01 30.24
CA ILE A 486 2.70 10.72 29.64
C ILE A 486 1.30 10.87 29.02
N VAL A 487 1.14 10.36 27.80
CA VAL A 487 -0.12 10.37 27.04
C VAL A 487 -0.38 8.99 26.43
N SER A 488 -1.61 8.76 25.97
CA SER A 488 -1.93 7.57 25.18
C SER A 488 -1.28 7.64 23.78
N VAL A 489 -1.15 6.48 23.12
CA VAL A 489 -0.66 6.42 21.74
C VAL A 489 -1.56 7.23 20.79
N ASP A 490 -2.87 7.20 20.99
CA ASP A 490 -3.83 7.94 20.14
C ASP A 490 -3.65 9.46 20.31
N GLU A 491 -3.49 9.94 21.54
CA GLU A 491 -3.21 11.36 21.83
C GLU A 491 -1.86 11.79 21.25
N PHE A 492 -0.83 10.97 21.38
CA PHE A 492 0.48 11.24 20.79
C PHE A 492 0.42 11.30 19.27
N VAL A 493 -0.20 10.30 18.65
CA VAL A 493 -0.34 10.21 17.19
C VAL A 493 -1.20 11.35 16.65
N ALA A 494 -2.23 11.79 17.39
CA ALA A 494 -3.01 12.97 17.05
C ALA A 494 -2.15 14.24 17.08
N ALA A 495 -1.33 14.42 18.12
CA ALA A 495 -0.46 15.58 18.28
C ALA A 495 0.75 15.61 17.32
N LEU A 496 1.19 14.45 16.83
CA LEU A 496 2.38 14.36 15.97
C LEU A 496 2.14 15.00 14.60
N THR A 497 2.90 16.05 14.27
CA THR A 497 2.80 16.80 13.02
C THR A 497 4.16 17.06 12.37
N GLU A 498 4.15 17.43 11.09
CA GLU A 498 5.35 17.84 10.39
C GLU A 498 5.88 19.14 10.99
N GLY A 499 7.17 19.18 11.32
CA GLY A 499 7.82 20.29 12.01
C GLY A 499 8.20 19.98 13.46
N ASP A 500 7.53 19.02 14.10
CA ASP A 500 7.77 18.66 15.50
C ASP A 500 9.22 18.27 15.77
N MET A 501 9.67 18.58 16.99
CA MET A 501 10.90 18.03 17.54
C MET A 501 10.58 16.90 18.51
N LEU A 502 11.27 15.77 18.34
CA LEU A 502 11.10 14.58 19.17
C LEU A 502 12.41 14.19 19.84
N THR A 503 12.30 13.66 21.05
CA THR A 503 13.32 12.80 21.67
C THR A 503 12.78 11.37 21.74
N ILE A 504 13.55 10.41 21.23
CA ILE A 504 13.17 9.00 21.19
C ILE A 504 14.24 8.17 21.90
N GLY A 505 13.86 7.41 22.93
CA GLY A 505 14.66 6.30 23.43
C GLY A 505 14.23 5.01 22.75
N TYR A 506 14.90 4.65 21.65
CA TYR A 506 14.48 3.59 20.73
C TYR A 506 15.06 2.22 21.11
N ASN A 507 14.22 1.18 21.06
CA ASN A 507 14.64 -0.22 21.22
C ASN A 507 14.31 -1.05 19.97
N LEU A 508 15.14 -2.07 19.70
CA LEU A 508 15.05 -2.87 18.46
C LEU A 508 14.05 -4.02 18.53
N HIS A 509 13.68 -4.45 19.73
CA HIS A 509 12.83 -5.61 19.91
C HIS A 509 11.45 -5.17 20.39
N PRO A 510 10.35 -5.63 19.76
CA PRO A 510 8.99 -5.22 20.13
C PRO A 510 8.56 -5.56 21.57
N LYS A 511 9.38 -6.27 22.33
CA LYS A 511 9.12 -6.62 23.74
C LYS A 511 9.75 -5.62 24.71
N ASP A 512 10.68 -4.79 24.22
CA ASP A 512 11.43 -3.81 24.99
C ASP A 512 10.75 -2.45 24.76
N ILE A 513 10.60 -1.67 25.82
CA ILE A 513 9.80 -0.43 25.79
C ILE A 513 10.64 0.70 25.18
N SER A 514 10.21 1.24 24.04
CA SER A 514 10.72 2.52 23.54
C SER A 514 9.99 3.69 24.18
N THR A 515 10.64 4.86 24.21
CA THR A 515 10.04 6.11 24.69
C THR A 515 10.02 7.13 23.58
N TRP A 516 8.90 7.84 23.43
CA TRP A 516 8.67 8.83 22.39
C TRP A 516 8.17 10.11 23.02
N ASN A 517 8.88 11.23 22.84
CA ASN A 517 8.51 12.50 23.46
C ASN A 517 8.52 13.63 22.44
N ILE A 518 7.36 14.25 22.17
CA ILE A 518 7.30 15.51 21.44
C ILE A 518 7.79 16.61 22.39
N ILE A 519 8.98 17.15 22.14
CA ILE A 519 9.61 18.17 22.97
C ILE A 519 9.28 19.59 22.50
N SER A 520 8.89 19.74 21.24
CA SER A 520 8.35 20.96 20.68
C SER A 520 7.32 20.57 19.63
N ASP A 521 6.07 20.89 19.92
CA ASP A 521 4.97 20.80 18.96
C ASP A 521 5.04 22.02 18.04
N ILE A 522 5.29 21.77 16.75
CA ILE A 522 5.25 22.78 15.69
C ILE A 522 4.20 22.30 14.71
N THR A 523 2.95 22.69 14.96
CA THR A 523 1.85 22.44 14.03
C THR A 523 2.10 23.19 12.72
N ARG A 524 2.66 22.52 11.71
CA ARG A 524 2.62 23.02 10.33
C ARG A 524 1.20 22.81 9.81
N TYR A 525 0.42 23.88 9.81
CA TYR A 525 -0.96 23.82 9.39
C TYR A 525 -1.09 23.32 7.95
N ALA A 526 -2.03 22.40 7.70
CA ALA A 526 -2.44 22.05 6.36
C ALA A 526 -2.84 23.31 5.58
N PRO A 527 -2.46 23.40 4.30
CA PRO A 527 -2.74 24.59 3.52
C PRO A 527 -4.25 24.78 3.41
N VAL A 528 -4.72 26.01 3.60
CA VAL A 528 -6.12 26.35 3.33
C VAL A 528 -6.31 26.40 1.83
N THR A 529 -7.38 25.80 1.33
CA THR A 529 -7.76 25.87 -0.08
C THR A 529 -9.24 26.15 -0.20
N ILE A 530 -9.65 26.81 -1.29
CA ILE A 530 -11.05 26.90 -1.73
C ILE A 530 -11.23 25.87 -2.84
N LYS A 531 -12.20 24.95 -2.68
CA LYS A 531 -12.51 23.87 -3.62
C LYS A 531 -13.81 24.09 -4.38
N ASN A 532 -14.71 24.90 -3.82
CA ASN A 532 -15.87 25.40 -4.52
C ASN A 532 -15.84 26.94 -4.45
N PRO A 533 -15.62 27.65 -5.57
CA PRO A 533 -15.53 27.14 -6.95
C PRO A 533 -14.27 26.30 -7.22
N VAL A 534 -14.34 25.42 -8.23
CA VAL A 534 -13.28 24.45 -8.59
C VAL A 534 -12.05 25.13 -9.19
N LYS A 535 -12.25 26.20 -9.94
CA LYS A 535 -11.17 27.04 -10.48
C LYS A 535 -11.02 28.28 -9.61
N SER A 536 -9.82 28.85 -9.58
CA SER A 536 -9.55 30.12 -8.90
C SER A 536 -10.36 31.30 -9.45
N SER A 537 -10.86 31.19 -10.69
CA SER A 537 -11.81 32.14 -11.29
C SER A 537 -12.84 31.39 -12.11
N VAL A 538 -14.13 31.67 -11.91
CA VAL A 538 -15.25 31.10 -12.69
C VAL A 538 -16.28 32.17 -13.03
N THR A 539 -16.96 32.04 -14.17
CA THR A 539 -18.18 32.79 -14.49
C THR A 539 -19.43 32.06 -14.01
N PHE A 540 -20.43 32.81 -13.56
CA PHE A 540 -21.66 32.24 -12.98
C PHE A 540 -22.83 33.23 -13.14
N ASP A 541 -24.03 32.76 -13.45
CA ASP A 541 -25.25 33.59 -13.50
C ASP A 541 -26.22 33.10 -12.43
N GLY A 542 -26.22 33.76 -11.28
CA GLY A 542 -27.01 33.35 -10.13
C GLY A 542 -26.71 34.14 -8.87
N SER A 543 -27.73 34.31 -8.04
CA SER A 543 -27.64 35.18 -6.86
C SER A 543 -26.97 34.56 -5.62
N TYR A 544 -26.72 33.25 -5.64
CA TYR A 544 -26.24 32.48 -4.50
C TYR A 544 -25.23 31.41 -4.93
N TYR A 545 -24.16 31.25 -4.15
CA TYR A 545 -23.12 30.25 -4.41
C TYR A 545 -22.59 29.64 -3.12
N GLU A 546 -22.34 28.33 -3.10
CA GLU A 546 -21.74 27.68 -1.94
C GLU A 546 -20.22 27.82 -1.97
N ILE A 547 -19.64 28.28 -0.87
CA ILE A 547 -18.18 28.40 -0.73
C ILE A 547 -17.67 27.34 0.24
N SER A 548 -16.80 26.46 -0.25
CA SER A 548 -16.24 25.35 0.52
C SER A 548 -14.80 25.04 0.12
N GLY A 549 -14.11 24.29 0.96
CA GLY A 549 -12.69 24.03 0.80
C GLY A 549 -12.10 23.05 1.80
N THR A 550 -10.77 23.00 1.85
CA THR A 550 -10.02 22.20 2.83
C THR A 550 -9.10 23.08 3.67
N ALA A 551 -8.79 22.62 4.88
CA ALA A 551 -7.92 23.30 5.84
C ALA A 551 -7.50 22.30 6.94
N GLU A 552 -6.68 22.73 7.90
CA GLU A 552 -6.29 21.92 9.05
C GLU A 552 -7.53 21.58 9.92
N PRO A 553 -7.80 20.31 10.23
CA PRO A 553 -8.89 19.91 11.12
C PRO A 553 -8.89 20.66 12.47
N GLY A 554 -10.06 21.13 12.90
CA GLY A 554 -10.21 21.85 14.17
C GLY A 554 -9.76 23.32 14.15
N ASN A 555 -9.08 23.79 13.10
CA ASN A 555 -8.82 25.21 12.91
C ASN A 555 -10.08 26.00 12.54
N LYS A 556 -9.99 27.32 12.62
CA LYS A 556 -11.03 28.22 12.13
C LYS A 556 -10.65 28.77 10.75
N VAL A 557 -11.63 28.79 9.84
CA VAL A 557 -11.53 29.50 8.57
C VAL A 557 -12.49 30.69 8.60
N LYS A 558 -11.97 31.90 8.35
CA LYS A 558 -12.79 33.10 8.12
C LYS A 558 -12.78 33.44 6.64
N VAL A 559 -13.96 33.60 6.07
CA VAL A 559 -14.15 33.92 4.66
C VAL A 559 -14.59 35.38 4.54
N TYR A 560 -13.97 36.10 3.60
CA TYR A 560 -14.32 37.46 3.21
C TYR A 560 -14.64 37.49 1.72
N ARG A 561 -15.55 38.38 1.31
CA ARG A 561 -15.89 38.64 -0.09
C ARG A 561 -15.67 40.12 -0.37
N ASN A 562 -14.75 40.46 -1.25
CA ASN A 562 -14.37 41.84 -1.57
C ASN A 562 -14.05 42.67 -0.31
N GLY A 563 -13.37 42.04 0.67
CA GLY A 563 -13.03 42.65 1.97
C GLY A 563 -14.15 42.66 3.02
N ALA A 564 -15.39 42.31 2.66
CA ALA A 564 -16.49 42.20 3.62
C ALA A 564 -16.54 40.79 4.25
N TYR A 565 -16.67 40.71 5.57
CA TYR A 565 -16.78 39.43 6.28
C TYR A 565 -18.04 38.66 5.86
N VAL A 566 -17.86 37.39 5.47
CA VAL A 566 -18.94 36.48 5.04
C VAL A 566 -19.32 35.54 6.17
N GLY A 567 -18.33 34.91 6.82
CA GLY A 567 -18.59 33.94 7.86
C GLY A 567 -17.33 33.29 8.40
N MET A 568 -17.51 32.49 9.45
CA MET A 568 -16.46 31.72 10.11
C MET A 568 -16.96 30.32 10.38
N ILE A 569 -16.12 29.33 10.09
CA ILE A 569 -16.41 27.93 10.31
C ILE A 569 -15.21 27.25 10.98
N THR A 570 -15.49 26.26 11.83
CA THR A 570 -14.45 25.36 12.34
C THR A 570 -14.35 24.17 11.40
N VAL A 571 -13.14 23.88 10.93
CA VAL A 571 -12.86 22.79 9.99
C VAL A 571 -13.19 21.46 10.67
N ASP A 572 -13.85 20.57 9.93
CA ASP A 572 -14.21 19.26 10.46
C ASP A 572 -12.99 18.35 10.66
N LYS A 573 -13.21 17.18 11.28
CA LYS A 573 -12.16 16.20 11.59
C LYS A 573 -11.54 15.56 10.34
N GLU A 574 -12.19 15.67 9.19
CA GLU A 574 -11.70 15.21 7.88
C GLU A 574 -10.95 16.31 7.10
N GLY A 575 -10.88 17.53 7.64
CA GLY A 575 -10.18 18.66 7.00
C GLY A 575 -11.04 19.45 6.01
N ASN A 576 -12.36 19.21 5.98
CA ASN A 576 -13.28 19.94 5.09
C ASN A 576 -13.95 21.09 5.83
N TRP A 577 -14.28 22.14 5.09
CA TRP A 577 -15.06 23.26 5.59
C TRP A 577 -16.03 23.78 4.54
N THR A 578 -17.19 24.25 4.99
CA THR A 578 -18.17 24.98 4.18
C THR A 578 -18.68 26.17 4.99
N VAL A 579 -18.63 27.37 4.42
CA VAL A 579 -19.28 28.55 5.03
C VAL A 579 -20.77 28.61 4.63
N GLY A 580 -21.23 27.66 3.80
CA GLY A 580 -22.59 27.55 3.30
C GLY A 580 -22.82 28.38 2.04
N THR A 581 -24.10 28.57 1.71
CA THR A 581 -24.53 29.36 0.56
C THR A 581 -24.43 30.86 0.87
N VAL A 582 -23.64 31.56 0.06
CA VAL A 582 -23.37 33.00 0.19
C VAL A 582 -24.08 33.73 -0.95
N SER A 583 -24.72 34.86 -0.64
CA SER A 583 -25.24 35.76 -1.67
C SER A 583 -24.10 36.35 -2.48
N LEU A 584 -24.25 36.51 -3.80
CA LEU A 584 -23.29 37.18 -4.66
C LEU A 584 -23.71 38.63 -4.93
N LEU A 585 -22.74 39.54 -5.06
CA LEU A 585 -22.98 40.84 -5.67
C LEU A 585 -23.21 40.63 -7.16
N GLN A 586 -24.24 41.29 -7.70
CA GLN A 586 -24.71 41.02 -9.06
C GLN A 586 -23.94 41.84 -10.10
N ASN A 587 -23.67 41.26 -11.27
CA ASN A 587 -22.95 41.87 -12.40
C ASN A 587 -21.56 42.41 -12.03
N ILE A 588 -20.83 41.71 -11.16
CA ILE A 588 -19.50 42.10 -10.67
C ILE A 588 -18.67 40.87 -10.28
N GLU A 589 -17.35 41.05 -10.19
CA GLU A 589 -16.45 40.06 -9.60
C GLU A 589 -16.61 39.99 -8.07
N ASN A 590 -16.78 38.76 -7.58
CA ASN A 590 -16.86 38.42 -6.17
C ASN A 590 -15.59 37.64 -5.79
N THR A 591 -14.57 38.34 -5.29
CA THR A 591 -13.32 37.74 -4.82
C THR A 591 -13.49 37.31 -3.36
N PHE A 592 -13.44 36.01 -3.15
CA PHE A 592 -13.42 35.37 -1.85
C PHE A 592 -11.98 35.17 -1.38
N VAL A 593 -11.72 35.48 -0.12
CA VAL A 593 -10.46 35.19 0.57
C VAL A 593 -10.78 34.41 1.85
N ALA A 594 -10.19 33.25 2.00
CA ALA A 594 -10.29 32.38 3.17
C ALA A 594 -8.99 32.47 3.97
N TYR A 595 -9.09 32.86 5.23
CA TYR A 595 -7.98 32.92 6.18
C TYR A 595 -8.09 31.82 7.21
N GLN A 596 -7.02 31.06 7.39
CA GLN A 596 -6.94 30.04 8.42
C GLN A 596 -6.30 30.61 9.70
N TYR A 597 -6.87 30.26 10.85
CA TYR A 597 -6.36 30.61 12.16
C TYR A 597 -6.22 29.35 13.02
N GLY A 598 -5.09 29.25 13.74
CA GLY A 598 -4.87 28.20 14.71
C GLY A 598 -5.85 28.28 15.91
N PRO A 599 -5.95 27.22 16.73
CA PRO A 599 -6.89 27.17 17.84
C PRO A 599 -6.66 28.32 18.84
N GLY A 600 -7.73 29.03 19.22
CA GLY A 600 -7.67 30.16 20.14
C GLY A 600 -7.12 31.46 19.55
N GLN A 601 -6.69 31.46 18.28
CA GLN A 601 -6.35 32.67 17.54
C GLN A 601 -7.60 33.15 16.78
N ASP A 602 -7.90 34.45 16.86
CA ASP A 602 -9.07 35.02 16.19
C ASP A 602 -8.71 36.39 15.58
N GLY A 603 -8.09 36.36 14.40
CA GLY A 603 -7.67 37.55 13.67
C GLY A 603 -8.78 38.20 12.85
N ILE A 604 -8.53 39.43 12.38
CA ILE A 604 -9.42 40.16 11.46
C ILE A 604 -8.64 40.43 10.17
N ASP A 605 -9.29 40.20 9.03
CA ASP A 605 -8.76 40.52 7.70
C ASP A 605 -7.33 40.01 7.47
N GLY A 606 -7.10 38.72 7.76
CA GLY A 606 -5.80 38.06 7.62
C GLY A 606 -4.75 38.38 8.69
N THR A 607 -5.00 39.31 9.61
CA THR A 607 -4.03 39.60 10.68
C THR A 607 -3.88 38.38 11.59
N GLY A 608 -2.67 37.80 11.66
CA GLY A 608 -2.40 36.60 12.46
C GLY A 608 -2.91 35.30 11.85
N SER A 609 -3.31 35.30 10.56
CA SER A 609 -3.62 34.06 9.86
C SER A 609 -2.34 33.26 9.61
N VAL A 610 -2.47 31.94 9.65
CA VAL A 610 -1.36 31.02 9.42
C VAL A 610 -1.24 30.62 7.96
N ASP A 611 -2.32 30.79 7.20
CA ASP A 611 -2.36 30.59 5.75
C ASP A 611 -3.60 31.28 5.13
N GLN A 612 -3.61 31.47 3.81
CA GLN A 612 -4.72 32.06 3.05
C GLN A 612 -4.94 31.44 1.66
N ALA A 613 -6.19 31.45 1.19
CA ALA A 613 -6.57 31.06 -0.16
C ALA A 613 -7.58 32.04 -0.76
N ASN A 614 -7.61 32.13 -2.10
CA ASN A 614 -8.54 32.99 -2.81
C ASN A 614 -9.26 32.28 -3.96
N ALA A 615 -10.44 32.79 -4.29
CA ALA A 615 -11.23 32.37 -5.44
C ALA A 615 -12.10 33.54 -5.90
N THR A 616 -12.36 33.66 -7.19
CA THR A 616 -13.17 34.73 -7.78
C THR A 616 -14.35 34.15 -8.53
N ILE A 617 -15.55 34.63 -8.21
CA ILE A 617 -16.76 34.32 -8.96
C ILE A 617 -17.18 35.59 -9.71
N LYS A 618 -17.10 35.53 -11.03
CA LYS A 618 -17.54 36.61 -11.92
C LYS A 618 -19.03 36.43 -12.17
N GLU A 619 -19.83 37.10 -11.36
CA GLU A 619 -21.29 36.96 -11.41
C GLU A 619 -21.87 37.84 -12.52
N GLY A 620 -22.61 37.24 -13.44
CA GLY A 620 -23.36 37.91 -14.49
C GLY A 620 -23.66 36.98 -15.67
N ALA A 621 -24.71 37.32 -16.41
CA ALA A 621 -25.16 36.53 -17.56
C ALA A 621 -24.11 36.47 -18.69
N PHE A 622 -23.96 35.29 -19.30
CA PHE A 622 -23.26 35.16 -20.57
C PHE A 622 -24.18 35.67 -21.70
N ALA A 623 -24.02 36.93 -22.08
CA ALA A 623 -24.91 37.62 -22.99
C ALA A 623 -24.15 38.71 -23.77
N SER A 624 -24.71 39.20 -24.87
CA SER A 624 -24.04 40.18 -25.75
C SER A 624 -24.68 41.57 -25.79
N THR A 625 -23.84 42.57 -26.07
CA THR A 625 -24.24 43.95 -26.39
C THR A 625 -24.59 44.12 -27.86
N SER A 626 -23.89 43.38 -28.72
CA SER A 626 -24.03 43.42 -30.18
C SER A 626 -23.56 42.10 -30.78
N ILE A 627 -24.12 41.75 -31.94
CA ILE A 627 -23.63 40.66 -32.78
C ILE A 627 -23.40 41.21 -34.18
N THR A 628 -22.20 41.03 -34.71
CA THR A 628 -21.88 41.38 -36.09
C THR A 628 -22.10 40.16 -36.96
N TYR A 629 -22.85 40.32 -38.05
CA TYR A 629 -23.11 39.25 -39.00
C TYR A 629 -22.27 39.46 -40.27
N HIS A 630 -21.54 38.42 -40.65
CA HIS A 630 -20.66 38.40 -41.81
C HIS A 630 -21.23 37.43 -42.85
N ASP A 631 -21.82 37.99 -43.91
CA ASP A 631 -22.34 37.26 -45.07
C ASP A 631 -21.19 36.88 -46.00
N GLU A 632 -20.95 35.57 -46.17
CA GLU A 632 -19.91 35.02 -47.05
C GLU A 632 -20.45 34.66 -48.45
N GLY A 633 -21.30 35.52 -49.01
CA GLY A 633 -21.53 35.63 -50.46
C GLY A 633 -22.93 35.27 -50.96
N SER A 634 -23.93 35.16 -50.08
CA SER A 634 -25.27 34.69 -50.45
C SER A 634 -26.34 35.79 -50.54
N LYS A 635 -26.04 37.02 -50.09
CA LYS A 635 -27.01 38.13 -49.93
C LYS A 635 -28.13 37.77 -48.94
N GLY A 636 -27.78 37.05 -47.88
CA GLY A 636 -28.70 36.47 -46.92
C GLY A 636 -28.10 35.39 -46.04
N ILE A 637 -28.83 34.93 -45.00
CA ILE A 637 -28.36 33.88 -44.09
C ILE A 637 -28.05 32.60 -44.86
N SER A 638 -26.82 32.10 -44.71
CA SER A 638 -26.35 30.89 -45.37
C SER A 638 -25.41 30.07 -44.50
N ILE A 639 -25.19 28.82 -44.92
CA ILE A 639 -24.07 28.04 -44.40
C ILE A 639 -22.77 28.75 -44.77
N MET A 640 -21.81 28.75 -43.86
CA MET A 640 -20.52 29.43 -43.90
C MET A 640 -20.48 30.85 -43.33
N ASP A 641 -21.62 31.51 -43.13
CA ASP A 641 -21.66 32.83 -42.49
C ASP A 641 -21.17 32.76 -41.04
N THR A 642 -20.59 33.87 -40.55
CA THR A 642 -20.13 33.99 -39.16
C THR A 642 -20.88 35.05 -38.37
N LEU A 643 -20.92 34.83 -37.06
CA LEU A 643 -21.59 35.64 -36.05
C LEU A 643 -20.54 35.98 -34.98
N ASP A 644 -20.17 37.26 -34.90
CA ASP A 644 -19.16 37.75 -33.97
C ASP A 644 -19.84 38.44 -32.80
N PHE A 645 -19.66 37.91 -31.58
CA PHE A 645 -20.40 38.33 -30.39
C PHE A 645 -19.60 39.28 -29.51
N GLN A 646 -20.11 40.48 -29.26
CA GLN A 646 -19.54 41.36 -28.25
C GLN A 646 -20.26 41.17 -26.90
N PHE A 647 -19.59 40.63 -25.88
CA PHE A 647 -20.23 40.30 -24.59
C PHE A 647 -20.47 41.50 -23.64
N ILE A 648 -21.51 41.44 -22.80
CA ILE A 648 -21.96 42.51 -21.88
C ILE A 648 -20.93 42.88 -20.82
N ASN A 649 -20.11 41.91 -20.35
CA ASN A 649 -19.09 42.11 -19.32
C ASN A 649 -17.69 41.77 -19.86
N PRO A 650 -17.01 42.70 -20.57
CA PRO A 650 -15.72 42.42 -21.21
C PRO A 650 -14.62 41.96 -20.23
N SER A 651 -14.64 42.43 -18.98
CA SER A 651 -13.68 42.00 -17.95
C SER A 651 -13.85 40.55 -17.50
N PHE A 652 -14.98 39.92 -17.84
CA PHE A 652 -15.21 38.53 -17.48
C PHE A 652 -14.47 37.56 -18.39
N ASN A 653 -13.98 38.02 -19.55
CA ASN A 653 -13.29 37.23 -20.55
C ASN A 653 -14.12 35.99 -20.92
N HIS A 654 -15.41 36.20 -21.24
CA HIS A 654 -16.22 35.13 -21.78
C HIS A 654 -15.64 34.69 -23.13
N THR A 655 -15.49 33.38 -23.30
CA THR A 655 -15.16 32.77 -24.58
C THR A 655 -16.07 31.58 -24.83
N PHE A 656 -16.44 31.33 -26.08
CA PHE A 656 -17.18 30.13 -26.45
C PHE A 656 -16.36 28.88 -26.15
N LYS A 657 -17.03 27.80 -25.75
CA LYS A 657 -16.38 26.50 -25.63
C LYS A 657 -15.96 25.99 -27.04
N THR A 658 -14.75 25.44 -27.16
CA THR A 658 -14.13 25.09 -28.45
C THR A 658 -14.79 23.92 -29.22
N LYS A 659 -15.66 23.15 -28.55
CA LYS A 659 -16.41 22.01 -29.12
C LYS A 659 -17.91 22.16 -28.88
N ILE A 660 -18.49 23.30 -29.24
CA ILE A 660 -19.95 23.47 -29.20
C ILE A 660 -20.63 22.72 -30.34
N SER A 661 -21.80 22.17 -30.06
CA SER A 661 -22.74 21.62 -31.03
C SER A 661 -24.12 22.25 -30.83
N GLY A 662 -24.14 23.57 -30.70
CA GLY A 662 -25.34 24.32 -30.35
C GLY A 662 -26.17 24.74 -31.57
N THR A 663 -27.41 25.12 -31.31
CA THR A 663 -28.31 25.71 -32.30
C THR A 663 -28.69 27.14 -31.92
N ILE A 664 -28.94 27.94 -32.95
CA ILE A 664 -29.45 29.30 -32.84
C ILE A 664 -30.74 29.38 -33.64
N THR A 665 -31.80 29.88 -33.02
CA THR A 665 -33.08 30.16 -33.68
C THR A 665 -33.11 31.63 -34.09
N ILE A 666 -33.19 31.88 -35.40
CA ILE A 666 -33.14 33.20 -36.00
C ILE A 666 -34.50 33.52 -36.64
N ASN A 667 -35.07 34.67 -36.30
CA ASN A 667 -36.29 35.21 -36.87
C ASN A 667 -35.99 36.25 -37.94
N ASP A 668 -36.78 36.27 -39.02
CA ASP A 668 -36.61 37.18 -40.15
C ASP A 668 -37.26 38.57 -39.97
N GLY A 669 -37.77 38.89 -38.78
CA GLY A 669 -38.47 40.14 -38.49
C GLY A 669 -39.93 40.16 -38.95
N PHE A 670 -40.40 39.13 -39.66
CA PHE A 670 -41.79 38.95 -40.08
C PHE A 670 -42.49 37.82 -39.32
N GLY A 671 -41.86 37.29 -38.27
CA GLY A 671 -42.44 36.25 -37.42
C GLY A 671 -42.20 34.82 -37.88
N ARG A 672 -41.32 34.61 -38.88
CA ARG A 672 -40.89 33.27 -39.33
C ARG A 672 -39.49 32.98 -38.84
N SER A 673 -39.22 31.73 -38.48
CA SER A 673 -37.95 31.34 -37.89
C SER A 673 -37.21 30.25 -38.68
N VAL A 674 -35.90 30.26 -38.53
CA VAL A 674 -34.99 29.19 -38.96
C VAL A 674 -34.11 28.80 -37.78
N GLU A 675 -33.90 27.51 -37.60
CA GLU A 675 -32.94 27.00 -36.63
C GLU A 675 -31.68 26.56 -37.36
N VAL A 676 -30.54 27.10 -36.96
CA VAL A 676 -29.23 26.80 -37.54
C VAL A 676 -28.34 26.10 -36.53
N ARG A 677 -27.53 25.14 -37.00
CA ARG A 677 -26.42 24.59 -36.22
C ARG A 677 -25.19 25.46 -36.42
N VAL A 678 -24.47 25.71 -35.35
CA VAL A 678 -23.24 26.51 -35.37
C VAL A 678 -22.05 25.76 -34.80
N ASP A 679 -20.88 26.01 -35.36
CA ASP A 679 -19.59 25.52 -34.88
C ASP A 679 -18.73 26.69 -34.36
N TYR A 680 -17.84 26.38 -33.41
CA TYR A 680 -16.83 27.31 -32.89
C TYR A 680 -15.83 27.71 -33.99
N VAL A 681 -15.51 29.01 -34.06
CA VAL A 681 -14.41 29.52 -34.88
C VAL A 681 -13.26 29.97 -33.99
N ASP A 682 -13.55 30.91 -33.10
CA ASP A 682 -12.61 31.46 -32.12
C ASP A 682 -13.38 31.96 -30.87
N GLU A 683 -12.68 32.69 -30.00
CA GLU A 683 -13.13 33.07 -28.65
C GLU A 683 -14.56 33.64 -28.63
N ASP A 684 -14.96 34.45 -29.59
CA ASP A 684 -16.24 35.14 -29.64
C ASP A 684 -16.98 35.00 -30.99
N THR A 685 -16.52 34.10 -31.87
CA THR A 685 -17.10 33.90 -33.20
C THR A 685 -17.69 32.51 -33.40
N LEU A 686 -18.92 32.47 -33.91
CA LEU A 686 -19.63 31.25 -34.31
C LEU A 686 -19.88 31.20 -35.81
N LYS A 687 -19.78 30.02 -36.41
CA LYS A 687 -20.04 29.81 -37.84
C LYS A 687 -21.28 28.96 -38.06
N ILE A 688 -22.16 29.40 -38.96
CA ILE A 688 -23.32 28.60 -39.38
C ILE A 688 -22.83 27.45 -40.26
N VAL A 689 -23.15 26.22 -39.88
CA VAL A 689 -22.70 25.02 -40.60
C VAL A 689 -23.84 24.17 -41.15
N ASP A 690 -25.05 24.32 -40.63
CA ASP A 690 -26.21 23.53 -41.07
C ASP A 690 -27.54 24.24 -40.76
N PHE A 691 -28.59 23.87 -41.50
CA PHE A 691 -29.97 24.27 -41.24
C PHE A 691 -30.74 23.10 -40.63
N VAL A 692 -31.16 23.25 -39.37
CA VAL A 692 -31.82 22.18 -38.60
C VAL A 692 -33.32 22.13 -38.91
N SER A 693 -33.99 23.28 -38.85
CA SER A 693 -35.42 23.40 -39.13
C SER A 693 -35.75 24.78 -39.69
N ARG A 694 -36.87 24.91 -40.42
CA ARG A 694 -37.24 26.16 -41.09
C ARG A 694 -38.75 26.25 -41.27
N ASP A 695 -39.32 27.41 -40.94
CA ASP A 695 -40.71 27.75 -41.27
C ASP A 695 -40.91 27.94 -42.78
N ASP A 696 -42.11 27.62 -43.26
CA ASP A 696 -42.48 27.86 -44.65
C ASP A 696 -42.37 29.36 -45.01
N ASN A 697 -41.72 29.65 -46.14
CA ASN A 697 -41.50 31.00 -46.66
C ASN A 697 -40.60 31.91 -45.80
N PHE A 698 -39.70 31.38 -44.97
CA PHE A 698 -38.66 32.18 -44.31
C PHE A 698 -37.87 33.06 -45.31
N SER A 699 -37.68 34.35 -45.01
CA SER A 699 -36.94 35.29 -45.86
C SER A 699 -35.46 35.27 -45.51
N PHE A 700 -34.65 34.66 -46.38
CA PHE A 700 -33.19 34.59 -46.20
C PHE A 700 -32.48 35.92 -46.44
N ASP A 701 -33.12 36.89 -47.07
CA ASP A 701 -32.60 38.20 -47.46
C ASP A 701 -33.23 39.36 -46.66
N ALA A 702 -33.81 39.05 -45.49
CA ALA A 702 -34.44 40.05 -44.63
C ALA A 702 -33.46 41.17 -44.24
N SER A 703 -33.99 42.39 -44.09
CA SER A 703 -33.18 43.56 -43.71
C SER A 703 -32.69 43.52 -42.26
N VAL A 704 -33.32 42.69 -41.43
CA VAL A 704 -32.99 42.51 -40.01
C VAL A 704 -33.27 41.06 -39.64
N PHE A 705 -32.31 40.42 -38.98
CA PHE A 705 -32.54 39.13 -38.32
C PHE A 705 -32.41 39.26 -36.81
N VAL A 706 -33.15 38.44 -36.07
CA VAL A 706 -33.15 38.46 -34.60
C VAL A 706 -32.96 37.05 -34.07
N ILE A 707 -31.94 36.85 -33.24
CA ILE A 707 -31.80 35.63 -32.45
C ILE A 707 -32.89 35.62 -31.37
N THR A 708 -33.70 34.56 -31.36
CA THR A 708 -34.84 34.41 -30.44
C THR A 708 -34.61 33.36 -29.37
N SER A 709 -33.79 32.35 -29.66
CA SER A 709 -33.34 31.34 -28.69
C SER A 709 -32.03 30.71 -29.12
N THR A 710 -31.32 30.16 -28.15
CA THR A 710 -30.11 29.35 -28.34
C THR A 710 -30.22 28.07 -27.55
N SER A 711 -29.60 26.99 -28.02
CA SER A 711 -29.51 25.72 -27.31
C SER A 711 -28.08 25.21 -27.41
N GLY A 712 -27.47 24.78 -26.30
CA GLY A 712 -26.10 24.24 -26.29
C GLY A 712 -24.99 25.26 -26.59
N ILE A 713 -25.30 26.56 -26.59
CA ILE A 713 -24.30 27.64 -26.71
C ILE A 713 -23.85 28.01 -25.30
N VAL A 714 -22.60 27.67 -24.97
CA VAL A 714 -22.02 27.86 -23.63
C VAL A 714 -20.63 28.48 -23.69
N ASN A 715 -20.23 29.10 -22.58
CA ASN A 715 -18.88 29.64 -22.42
C ASN A 715 -17.87 28.63 -21.83
N GLN A 716 -16.63 29.06 -21.58
CA GLN A 716 -15.53 28.26 -21.03
C GLN A 716 -15.76 27.63 -19.64
N ASP A 717 -16.76 28.14 -18.91
CA ASP A 717 -17.17 27.66 -17.59
C ASP A 717 -18.57 27.02 -17.62
N GLN A 718 -19.07 26.66 -18.81
CA GLN A 718 -20.36 26.00 -19.04
C GLN A 718 -21.59 26.89 -18.76
N LEU A 719 -21.43 28.22 -18.75
CA LEU A 719 -22.55 29.13 -18.61
C LEU A 719 -23.30 29.27 -19.95
N GLU A 720 -24.62 29.05 -19.95
CA GLU A 720 -25.46 29.14 -21.15
C GLU A 720 -25.61 30.58 -21.64
N TYR A 721 -25.58 30.77 -22.95
CA TYR A 721 -25.80 32.06 -23.57
C TYR A 721 -27.27 32.48 -23.42
N SER A 722 -27.48 33.68 -22.87
CA SER A 722 -28.79 34.20 -22.53
C SER A 722 -29.25 35.29 -23.50
N VAL A 723 -30.05 34.89 -24.49
CA VAL A 723 -30.73 35.82 -25.42
C VAL A 723 -31.56 36.85 -24.65
N LYS A 724 -32.19 36.44 -23.55
CA LYS A 724 -33.04 37.31 -22.72
C LYS A 724 -32.23 38.39 -21.98
N ALA A 725 -31.00 38.07 -21.56
CA ALA A 725 -30.14 39.02 -20.87
C ALA A 725 -29.34 39.91 -21.84
N SER A 726 -29.25 39.52 -23.12
CA SER A 726 -28.63 40.35 -24.17
C SER A 726 -29.34 41.69 -24.32
N LYS A 727 -28.57 42.73 -24.66
CA LYS A 727 -29.16 44.03 -25.02
C LYS A 727 -29.97 43.88 -26.31
N LEU A 728 -30.83 44.86 -26.60
CA LEU A 728 -31.63 44.85 -27.83
C LEU A 728 -30.75 44.62 -29.07
N ASP A 729 -29.65 45.36 -29.19
CA ASP A 729 -28.68 45.21 -30.27
C ASP A 729 -27.85 43.91 -30.19
N GLY A 730 -27.81 43.25 -29.03
CA GLY A 730 -27.13 41.98 -28.80
C GLY A 730 -27.90 40.75 -29.27
N THR A 731 -29.09 40.94 -29.82
CA THR A 731 -29.88 39.87 -30.44
C THR A 731 -30.11 40.12 -31.93
N ILE A 732 -29.80 41.32 -32.41
CA ILE A 732 -30.01 41.73 -33.79
C ILE A 732 -28.74 41.44 -34.60
N LEU A 733 -28.90 40.70 -35.69
CA LEU A 733 -27.82 40.50 -36.65
C LEU A 733 -27.82 41.66 -37.63
N ARG A 734 -26.73 42.44 -37.62
CA ARG A 734 -26.52 43.53 -38.57
C ARG A 734 -25.59 43.05 -39.68
N ASP A 735 -26.08 43.08 -40.90
CA ASP A 735 -25.27 42.86 -42.11
C ASP A 735 -24.18 43.93 -42.18
N SER A 736 -22.92 43.51 -42.17
CA SER A 736 -21.77 44.42 -42.27
C SER A 736 -21.55 44.98 -43.68
N SER A 737 -22.25 44.45 -44.69
CA SER A 737 -22.13 44.81 -46.10
C SER A 737 -23.19 45.81 -46.60
N LYS A 738 -24.13 46.22 -45.75
CA LYS A 738 -25.16 47.25 -45.99
C LYS A 738 -25.15 48.30 -44.90
#